data_AF-K0JUK2-F1
#
_entry.id   AF-K0JUK2-F1
#
_cell.length_a   1.000
_cell.length_b   1.000
_cell.length_c   1.000
_cell.angle_alpha   90.00
_cell.angle_beta   90.00
_cell.angle_gamma   90.00
#
_symmetry.space_group_name_H-M   'P 1'
#
loop_
_entity.id
_entity.type
_entity.pdbx_description
1 polymer ?
#
loop_
_entity_poly.entity_id
_entity_poly.type
_entity_poly.pdbx_seq_one_letter_code
_entity_poly.pdbx_strand_id
1 'polypeptide(L)'
;MPGYSIVDVVGRGGFGVVYRAVQVTVDREVAIKVDSRVVLDEDDRRRFLREARAAGRLSGHPHVVDLYDAGVLPDGRPYLVMELCTGGSLFDRLQDAGPLPVAEACALGVKIADALTAAHEVGVLHRDIKPANILVNRYSMYGLADFGLAALAEPGRESSASLTALTPAYAPPEAFRQEKPTAQADVYALAATLHALITGRPPRFPEAGVPSLPEIIRLHDEPVPALPGVPEAVTAVLLKALATDPAQRHASAADFRDALAAAALEADTATPATPAGTATPGTAATPAGADPAETADSAAGGDPAETTDSASAATVLVGPDDPGPTRSFGFGPRRDEEATLGRVIAPEPAADPPEEVTELVEGRRPRRWRTLGRGVVAAAAAVVLVAAGITWIVVSNLDGDVRQAGVLDVPNSPDATDGATDILLVGSDSRTDTNGTPLSDDVLRQLRTEQSPGSNTDTVLLVRVPDDGRRTVVVSIPRDVRVTMPAGGTGPLRKVFDSARTAPGREGDLAGRKALVQTVQELTGVRVDRFAEVNLHGFVLVSQAIGGVDVCLNAAVRDAGSGADFPAGHQSVSGADALSFLRQRNGLPRGELDHIARQQAFLGGLADKLLTARTLADPAAVADLVTALRKSMVIDESWDLLGFAAHLRDLTAADVRFGTIPVGTPVAAEDGVLPVDGQRVRTHVADLLTPPAEVATPATGRPDARCVN
;
A
#
# COMPACT_ATOMS: atom_id res chain seq x y z
N MET A 1 16.71 26.79 14.38
CA MET A 1 17.88 25.96 14.72
C MET A 1 19.08 26.89 14.85
N PRO A 2 19.90 26.80 15.91
CA PRO A 2 21.06 27.70 16.05
C PRO A 2 21.96 27.64 14.81
N GLY A 3 22.34 28.79 14.26
CA GLY A 3 23.23 28.87 13.08
C GLY A 3 22.59 28.66 11.71
N TYR A 4 21.28 28.34 11.64
CA TYR A 4 20.57 28.11 10.39
C TYR A 4 19.25 28.87 10.33
N SER A 5 19.01 29.57 9.22
CA SER A 5 17.74 30.24 8.91
C SER A 5 16.93 29.39 7.94
N ILE A 6 15.78 28.89 8.38
CA ILE A 6 14.88 28.10 7.52
C ILE A 6 14.24 29.02 6.47
N VAL A 7 14.26 28.60 5.21
CA VAL A 7 13.68 29.35 4.09
C VAL A 7 12.31 28.77 3.75
N ASP A 8 12.26 27.50 3.38
CA ASP A 8 11.03 26.78 3.03
C ASP A 8 11.20 25.26 3.20
N VAL A 9 10.12 24.52 2.92
CA VAL A 9 10.11 23.06 2.91
C VAL A 9 10.38 22.59 1.48
N VAL A 10 11.46 21.82 1.30
CA VAL A 10 11.84 21.20 0.01
C VAL A 10 11.04 19.92 -0.21
N GLY A 11 10.80 19.16 0.85
CA GLY A 11 10.07 17.91 0.76
C GLY A 11 9.63 17.41 2.12
N ARG A 12 8.48 16.72 2.15
CA ARG A 12 8.06 15.91 3.30
C ARG A 12 8.32 14.44 2.95
N GLY A 13 8.60 13.60 3.93
CA GLY A 13 9.03 12.19 3.84
C GLY A 13 8.33 11.33 4.89
N GLY A 14 8.25 10.00 4.70
CA GLY A 14 7.84 9.07 5.78
C GLY A 14 8.79 9.11 6.99
N PHE A 15 10.03 9.55 6.77
CA PHE A 15 11.09 9.64 7.78
C PHE A 15 11.40 11.07 8.24
N GLY A 16 10.58 12.08 7.89
CA GLY A 16 10.87 13.45 8.30
C GLY A 16 10.49 14.55 7.31
N VAL A 17 10.94 15.77 7.59
CA VAL A 17 10.78 16.95 6.73
C VAL A 17 12.14 17.49 6.33
N VAL A 18 12.33 17.75 5.04
CA VAL A 18 13.53 18.38 4.49
C VAL A 18 13.24 19.85 4.24
N TYR A 19 14.04 20.72 4.86
CA TYR A 19 13.96 22.16 4.74
C TYR A 19 15.11 22.70 3.90
N ARG A 20 14.86 23.71 3.08
CA ARG A 20 15.92 24.58 2.57
C ARG A 20 16.25 25.58 3.68
N ALA A 21 17.52 25.75 3.95
CA ALA A 21 17.98 26.70 4.96
C ALA A 21 19.25 27.40 4.51
N VAL A 22 19.54 28.54 5.12
CA VAL A 22 20.81 29.25 4.97
C VAL A 22 21.62 29.08 6.25
N GLN A 23 22.83 28.55 6.13
CA GLN A 23 23.82 28.55 7.20
C GLN A 23 24.37 29.97 7.36
N VAL A 24 24.00 30.62 8.47
CA VAL A 24 24.14 32.07 8.67
C VAL A 24 25.59 32.53 8.69
N THR A 25 26.50 31.71 9.22
CA THR A 25 27.92 32.07 9.40
C THR A 25 28.70 32.22 8.10
N VAL A 26 28.28 31.53 7.04
CA VAL A 26 29.00 31.43 5.77
C VAL A 26 28.11 31.75 4.56
N ASP A 27 26.87 32.17 4.80
CA ASP A 27 25.86 32.48 3.78
C ASP A 27 25.71 31.37 2.73
N ARG A 28 25.57 30.12 3.21
CA ARG A 28 25.49 28.93 2.37
C ARG A 28 24.10 28.31 2.44
N GLU A 29 23.49 28.06 1.29
CA GLU A 29 22.28 27.24 1.22
C GLU A 29 22.58 25.77 1.49
N VAL A 30 21.75 25.16 2.34
CA VAL A 30 21.84 23.78 2.78
C VAL A 30 20.45 23.14 2.81
N ALA A 31 20.40 21.82 2.70
CA ALA A 31 19.21 21.06 3.02
C ALA A 31 19.31 20.54 4.46
N ILE A 32 18.24 20.68 5.24
CA ILE A 32 18.15 20.18 6.62
C ILE A 32 17.03 19.18 6.69
N LYS A 33 17.37 17.90 6.85
CA LYS A 33 16.41 16.82 7.09
C LYS A 33 16.19 16.68 8.60
N VAL A 34 14.95 16.81 9.05
CA VAL A 34 14.54 16.59 10.45
C VAL A 34 13.67 15.34 10.52
N ASP A 35 14.10 14.33 11.28
CA ASP A 35 13.38 13.07 11.41
C ASP A 35 12.10 13.25 12.24
N SER A 36 11.05 12.49 11.90
CA SER A 36 9.78 12.51 12.64
C SER A 36 9.86 11.72 13.95
N ARG A 37 10.79 10.77 14.05
CA ARG A 37 11.01 9.93 15.23
C ARG A 37 11.77 10.71 16.29
N VAL A 38 11.33 10.57 17.53
CA VAL A 38 12.00 11.17 18.68
C VAL A 38 12.95 10.14 19.26
N VAL A 39 14.20 10.55 19.48
CA VAL A 39 15.16 9.78 20.24
C VAL A 39 14.89 10.01 21.73
N LEU A 40 14.42 8.97 22.42
CA LEU A 40 13.95 9.07 23.80
C LEU A 40 15.05 8.81 24.84
N ASP A 41 16.12 8.11 24.47
CA ASP A 41 17.23 7.79 25.37
C ASP A 41 18.62 8.19 24.83
N GLU A 42 19.61 8.19 25.73
CA GLU A 42 20.98 8.57 25.42
C GLU A 42 21.74 7.51 24.59
N ASP A 43 21.28 6.27 24.60
CA ASP A 43 21.90 5.17 23.83
C ASP A 43 21.57 5.30 22.35
N ASP A 44 20.31 5.58 22.05
CA ASP A 44 19.80 5.89 20.72
C ASP A 44 20.44 7.15 20.15
N ARG A 45 20.62 8.18 20.99
CA ARG A 45 21.33 9.39 20.58
C ARG A 45 22.77 9.10 20.20
N ARG A 46 23.48 8.33 21.02
CA ARG A 46 24.87 7.92 20.74
C ARG A 46 24.97 7.04 19.49
N ARG A 47 23.99 6.16 19.27
CA ARG A 47 23.88 5.32 18.07
C ARG A 47 23.67 6.16 16.81
N PHE A 48 22.68 7.05 16.81
CA PHE A 48 22.42 7.97 15.71
C PHE A 48 23.67 8.79 15.35
N LEU A 49 24.31 9.42 16.34
CA LEU A 49 25.51 10.23 16.10
C LEU A 49 26.69 9.40 15.60
N ARG A 50 26.81 8.13 16.00
CA ARG A 50 27.84 7.22 15.49
C ARG A 50 27.60 6.89 14.02
N GLU A 51 26.35 6.62 13.63
CA GLU A 51 25.97 6.32 12.25
C GLU A 51 26.10 7.55 11.35
N ALA A 52 25.64 8.72 11.81
CA ALA A 52 25.82 9.98 11.10
C ALA A 52 27.31 10.32 10.90
N ARG A 53 28.18 10.05 11.89
CA ARG A 53 29.64 10.20 11.74
C ARG A 53 30.23 9.22 10.72
N ALA A 54 29.71 8.00 10.65
CA ALA A 54 30.17 7.02 9.66
C ALA A 54 29.80 7.47 8.24
N ALA A 55 28.55 7.93 8.04
CA ALA A 55 28.10 8.53 6.78
C ALA A 55 28.90 9.80 6.45
N GLY A 56 29.20 10.65 7.43
CA GLY A 56 30.00 11.86 7.24
C GLY A 56 31.41 11.63 6.72
N ARG A 57 32.00 10.44 6.93
CA ARG A 57 33.31 10.07 6.36
C ARG A 57 33.28 9.88 4.84
N LEU A 58 32.09 9.76 4.26
CA LEU A 58 31.90 9.66 2.81
C LEU A 58 31.80 11.04 2.15
N SER A 59 31.68 12.11 2.94
CA SER A 59 31.66 13.49 2.41
C SER A 59 32.96 13.78 1.68
N GLY A 60 32.85 14.38 0.50
CA GLY A 60 33.97 14.61 -0.43
C GLY A 60 34.09 13.57 -1.55
N HIS A 61 33.32 12.47 -1.52
CA HIS A 61 33.18 11.62 -2.69
C HIS A 61 32.29 12.31 -3.75
N PRO A 62 32.68 12.40 -5.04
CA PRO A 62 31.94 13.16 -6.06
C PRO A 62 30.49 12.72 -6.30
N HIS A 63 30.16 11.48 -5.92
CA HIS A 63 28.86 10.85 -6.10
C HIS A 63 28.16 10.50 -4.78
N VAL A 64 28.56 11.12 -3.68
CA VAL A 64 27.86 11.07 -2.39
C VAL A 64 27.42 12.48 -2.04
N VAL A 65 26.18 12.65 -1.58
CA VAL A 65 25.70 13.95 -1.09
C VAL A 65 26.41 14.26 0.23
N ASP A 66 27.07 15.42 0.30
CA ASP A 66 27.85 15.80 1.47
C ASP A 66 26.96 15.96 2.71
N LEU A 67 27.42 15.41 3.85
CA LEU A 67 26.83 15.62 5.17
C LEU A 67 27.68 16.64 5.94
N TYR A 68 27.17 17.84 6.11
CA TYR A 68 27.88 18.93 6.78
C TYR A 68 27.80 18.86 8.30
N ASP A 69 26.65 18.50 8.84
CA ASP A 69 26.41 18.45 10.28
C ASP A 69 25.29 17.46 10.63
N ALA A 70 25.26 16.99 11.87
CA ALA A 70 24.20 16.13 12.38
C ALA A 70 24.01 16.36 13.87
N GLY A 71 22.76 16.34 14.32
CA GLY A 71 22.45 16.59 15.72
C GLY A 71 21.07 16.14 16.11
N VAL A 72 20.66 16.54 17.31
CA VAL A 72 19.33 16.28 17.85
C VAL A 72 18.76 17.60 18.34
N LEU A 73 17.53 17.91 17.95
CA LEU A 73 16.79 19.08 18.37
C LEU A 73 16.41 19.01 19.87
N PRO A 74 16.06 20.14 20.50
CA PRO A 74 15.64 20.14 21.92
C PRO A 74 14.42 19.28 22.22
N ASP A 75 13.58 19.00 21.23
CA ASP A 75 12.42 18.12 21.30
C ASP A 75 12.75 16.64 21.05
N GLY A 76 14.04 16.29 20.95
CA GLY A 76 14.54 14.93 20.77
C GLY A 76 14.55 14.42 19.33
N ARG A 77 14.14 15.23 18.35
CA ARG A 77 14.16 14.80 16.93
C ARG A 77 15.56 14.93 16.31
N PRO A 78 16.10 13.86 15.69
CA PRO A 78 17.33 13.94 14.92
C PRO A 78 17.24 14.90 13.74
N TYR A 79 18.35 15.54 13.40
CA TYR A 79 18.49 16.30 12.17
C TYR A 79 19.84 16.06 11.49
N LEU A 80 19.85 16.25 10.17
CA LEU A 80 21.00 16.13 9.28
C LEU A 80 21.05 17.38 8.42
N VAL A 81 22.22 18.01 8.34
CA VAL A 81 22.50 19.14 7.46
C VAL A 81 23.35 18.64 6.31
N MET A 82 22.87 18.79 5.10
CA MET A 82 23.45 18.21 3.89
C MET A 82 23.54 19.23 2.75
N GLU A 83 24.30 18.89 1.72
CA GLU A 83 24.31 19.66 0.47
C GLU A 83 22.89 19.83 -0.08
N LEU A 84 22.56 21.05 -0.51
CA LEU A 84 21.31 21.31 -1.21
C LEU A 84 21.45 20.91 -2.69
N CYS A 85 20.84 19.80 -3.07
CA CYS A 85 20.76 19.37 -4.47
C CYS A 85 19.59 20.05 -5.19
N THR A 86 19.87 21.08 -5.97
CA THR A 86 18.84 21.94 -6.60
C THR A 86 18.20 21.34 -7.85
N GLY A 87 18.77 20.28 -8.43
CA GLY A 87 18.28 19.64 -9.65
C GLY A 87 17.25 18.53 -9.42
N GLY A 88 16.75 18.37 -8.19
CA GLY A 88 15.80 17.32 -7.82
C GLY A 88 16.43 15.92 -7.74
N SER A 89 15.59 14.89 -7.79
CA SER A 89 16.00 13.49 -7.77
C SER A 89 15.85 12.83 -9.15
N LEU A 90 16.47 11.66 -9.33
CA LEU A 90 16.24 10.86 -10.54
C LEU A 90 14.80 10.34 -10.64
N PHE A 91 14.05 10.29 -9.53
CA PHE A 91 12.63 9.99 -9.58
C PHE A 91 11.87 11.12 -10.29
N ASP A 92 12.15 12.37 -9.92
CA ASP A 92 11.54 13.54 -10.57
C ASP A 92 11.90 13.58 -12.05
N ARG A 93 13.18 13.36 -12.38
CA ARG A 93 13.66 13.27 -13.77
C ARG A 93 12.98 12.16 -14.57
N LEU A 94 12.71 11.00 -13.95
CA LEU A 94 12.05 9.88 -14.61
C LEU A 94 10.58 10.19 -14.90
N GLN A 95 9.90 10.89 -13.99
CA GLN A 95 8.51 11.31 -14.18
C GLN A 95 8.38 12.41 -15.23
N ASP A 96 9.25 13.41 -15.18
CA ASP A 96 9.13 14.60 -16.03
C ASP A 96 9.56 14.36 -17.48
N ALA A 97 10.60 13.54 -17.68
CA ALA A 97 11.23 13.35 -18.99
C ALA A 97 11.36 11.88 -19.41
N GLY A 98 10.77 10.96 -18.65
CA GLY A 98 10.73 9.54 -18.99
C GLY A 98 12.07 8.82 -18.87
N PRO A 99 12.15 7.58 -19.40
CA PRO A 99 13.32 6.72 -19.27
C PRO A 99 14.62 7.35 -19.82
N LEU A 100 15.75 6.97 -19.23
CA LEU A 100 17.09 7.37 -19.65
C LEU A 100 17.59 6.50 -20.80
N PRO A 101 18.36 7.07 -21.74
CA PRO A 101 19.17 6.29 -22.67
C PRO A 101 20.06 5.29 -21.93
N VAL A 102 20.20 4.07 -22.46
CA VAL A 102 20.96 2.99 -21.82
C VAL A 102 22.39 3.41 -21.48
N ALA A 103 23.08 4.09 -22.39
CA ALA A 103 24.44 4.57 -22.17
C ALA A 103 24.53 5.56 -20.98
N GLU A 104 23.54 6.45 -20.84
CA GLU A 104 23.46 7.38 -19.72
C GLU A 104 23.20 6.64 -18.40
N ALA A 105 22.26 5.70 -18.39
CA ALA A 105 21.96 4.88 -17.23
C ALA A 105 23.17 4.04 -16.79
N CYS A 106 23.92 3.44 -17.73
CA CYS A 106 25.15 2.71 -17.43
C CYS A 106 26.22 3.62 -16.83
N ALA A 107 26.47 4.78 -17.43
CA ALA A 107 27.45 5.76 -16.92
C ALA A 107 27.09 6.23 -15.50
N LEU A 108 25.79 6.41 -15.22
CA LEU A 108 25.28 6.71 -13.89
C LEU A 108 25.48 5.54 -12.93
N GLY A 109 25.13 4.32 -13.34
CA GLY A 109 25.29 3.11 -12.55
C GLY A 109 26.72 2.86 -12.10
N VAL A 110 27.70 3.11 -12.99
CA VAL A 110 29.13 3.03 -12.66
C VAL A 110 29.50 4.02 -11.56
N LYS A 111 29.04 5.28 -11.66
CA LYS A 111 29.32 6.35 -10.68
C LYS A 111 28.71 6.05 -9.30
N ILE A 112 27.48 5.54 -9.27
CA ILE A 112 26.81 5.18 -8.01
C ILE A 112 27.40 3.91 -7.42
N ALA A 113 27.79 2.92 -8.23
CA ALA A 113 28.49 1.73 -7.74
C ALA A 113 29.88 2.06 -7.15
N ASP A 114 30.55 3.08 -7.68
CA ASP A 114 31.79 3.61 -7.11
C ASP A 114 31.56 4.23 -5.72
N ALA A 115 30.50 5.04 -5.57
CA ALA A 115 30.09 5.58 -4.26
C ALA A 115 29.76 4.47 -3.24
N LEU A 116 29.07 3.41 -3.67
CA LEU A 116 28.78 2.24 -2.82
C LEU A 116 30.05 1.49 -2.42
N THR A 117 31.03 1.40 -3.32
CA THR A 117 32.32 0.76 -3.03
C THR A 117 33.02 1.53 -1.90
N ALA A 118 33.12 2.85 -2.00
CA ALA A 118 33.68 3.70 -0.94
C ALA A 118 32.91 3.57 0.39
N ALA A 119 31.58 3.48 0.34
CA ALA A 119 30.75 3.25 1.52
C ALA A 119 31.00 1.90 2.19
N HIS A 120 31.07 0.83 1.39
CA HIS A 120 31.29 -0.54 1.89
C HIS A 120 32.68 -0.69 2.52
N GLU A 121 33.71 -0.02 1.99
CA GLU A 121 35.07 -0.01 2.55
C GLU A 121 35.14 0.57 3.96
N VAL A 122 34.31 1.57 4.27
CA VAL A 122 34.21 2.15 5.62
C VAL A 122 33.15 1.47 6.49
N GLY A 123 32.56 0.36 6.02
CA GLY A 123 31.58 -0.45 6.74
C GLY A 123 30.16 0.13 6.77
N VAL A 124 29.83 1.03 5.85
CA VAL A 124 28.50 1.64 5.74
C VAL A 124 27.73 0.99 4.59
N LEU A 125 26.54 0.45 4.88
CA LEU A 125 25.59 -0.04 3.86
C LEU A 125 24.52 1.03 3.61
N HIS A 126 24.06 1.15 2.36
CA HIS A 126 23.06 2.16 2.01
C HIS A 126 21.64 1.76 2.41
N ARG A 127 21.19 0.55 2.03
CA ARG A 127 19.91 -0.10 2.40
C ARG A 127 18.62 0.44 1.77
N ASP A 128 18.61 1.65 1.19
CA ASP A 128 17.43 2.21 0.51
C ASP A 128 17.80 2.86 -0.84
N ILE A 129 18.48 2.13 -1.73
CA ILE A 129 18.86 2.66 -3.05
C ILE A 129 17.64 2.66 -3.96
N LYS A 130 17.31 3.82 -4.52
CA LYS A 130 16.18 4.05 -5.43
C LYS A 130 16.36 5.38 -6.17
N PRO A 131 15.63 5.64 -7.28
CA PRO A 131 15.74 6.90 -8.02
C PRO A 131 15.56 8.16 -7.15
N ALA A 132 14.67 8.11 -6.16
CA ALA A 132 14.40 9.25 -5.27
C ALA A 132 15.59 9.63 -4.35
N ASN A 133 16.53 8.70 -4.11
CA ASN A 133 17.70 8.94 -3.26
C ASN A 133 18.96 9.25 -4.09
N ILE A 134 18.85 9.31 -5.43
CA ILE A 134 19.94 9.79 -6.29
C ILE A 134 19.57 11.20 -6.72
N LEU A 135 20.25 12.18 -6.13
CA LEU A 135 19.97 13.59 -6.30
C LEU A 135 20.88 14.24 -7.33
N VAL A 136 20.41 15.33 -7.94
CA VAL A 136 21.15 16.12 -8.91
C VAL A 136 21.55 17.45 -8.25
N ASN A 137 22.84 17.71 -8.14
CA ASN A 137 23.32 18.96 -7.56
C ASN A 137 23.31 20.11 -8.59
N ARG A 138 23.68 21.31 -8.12
CA ARG A 138 23.73 22.53 -8.96
C ARG A 138 24.68 22.46 -10.16
N TYR A 139 25.58 21.48 -10.18
CA TYR A 139 26.54 21.22 -11.25
C TYR A 139 26.11 20.07 -12.17
N SER A 140 24.85 19.64 -12.08
CA SER A 140 24.31 18.51 -12.83
C SER A 140 25.04 17.18 -12.56
N MET A 141 25.65 17.05 -11.38
CA MET A 141 26.27 15.81 -10.93
C MET A 141 25.30 15.00 -10.07
N TYR A 142 25.32 13.68 -10.27
CA TYR A 142 24.53 12.73 -9.48
C TYR A 142 25.23 12.42 -8.16
N GLY A 143 24.49 12.50 -7.06
CA GLY A 143 24.94 12.15 -5.72
C GLY A 143 23.95 11.23 -5.02
N LEU A 144 24.45 10.18 -4.38
CA LEU A 144 23.66 9.28 -3.54
C LEU A 144 23.44 9.90 -2.16
N ALA A 145 22.19 10.04 -1.75
CA ALA A 145 21.76 10.61 -0.46
C ALA A 145 21.21 9.52 0.48
N ASP A 146 21.04 9.84 1.76
CA ASP A 146 20.35 8.99 2.74
C ASP A 146 21.01 7.64 3.10
N PHE A 147 22.35 7.59 3.15
CA PHE A 147 23.10 6.42 3.62
C PHE A 147 22.66 5.93 5.01
N GLY A 148 22.03 4.75 5.09
CA GLY A 148 21.99 3.92 6.29
C GLY A 148 21.29 4.47 7.54
N LEU A 149 20.66 5.65 7.49
CA LEU A 149 20.06 6.32 8.66
C LEU A 149 18.66 5.79 9.03
N ALA A 150 18.20 4.75 8.33
CA ALA A 150 17.02 3.96 8.71
C ALA A 150 17.30 2.98 9.88
N ALA A 151 18.55 2.84 10.33
CA ALA A 151 18.98 1.84 11.31
C ALA A 151 18.71 2.16 12.80
N LEU A 152 17.78 3.07 13.10
CA LEU A 152 17.26 3.27 14.46
C LEU A 152 16.39 2.08 14.96
N ALA A 153 16.33 0.95 14.25
CA ALA A 153 15.69 -0.28 14.74
C ALA A 153 16.44 -0.82 15.97
N GLU A 154 15.78 -0.86 17.12
CA GLU A 154 16.33 -1.27 18.42
C GLU A 154 16.94 -2.69 18.42
N PRO A 155 18.03 -2.94 19.15
CA PRO A 155 18.46 -4.29 19.48
C PRO A 155 17.64 -4.82 20.66
N GLY A 156 16.74 -5.78 20.43
CA GLY A 156 16.08 -6.56 21.50
C GLY A 156 14.55 -6.49 21.56
N ARG A 157 13.89 -5.74 20.67
CA ARG A 157 12.47 -5.90 20.34
C ARG A 157 12.35 -6.52 18.95
N GLU A 158 11.58 -7.60 18.85
CA GLU A 158 11.26 -8.28 17.59
C GLU A 158 10.78 -7.24 16.56
N SER A 159 11.55 -7.14 15.47
CA SER A 159 11.54 -6.01 14.55
C SER A 159 10.30 -6.01 13.64
N SER A 160 9.20 -5.46 14.14
CA SER A 160 8.09 -4.95 13.31
C SER A 160 8.48 -3.68 12.53
N ALA A 161 9.61 -3.05 12.87
CA ALA A 161 10.05 -1.75 12.34
C ALA A 161 11.05 -1.83 11.17
N SER A 162 11.46 -3.04 10.73
CA SER A 162 12.41 -3.20 9.61
C SER A 162 11.75 -3.22 8.23
N LEU A 163 10.42 -3.37 8.16
CA LEU A 163 9.65 -3.40 6.90
C LEU A 163 9.19 -1.99 6.47
N THR A 164 9.13 -1.04 7.40
CA THR A 164 8.75 0.37 7.17
C THR A 164 9.82 1.15 6.39
N ALA A 165 11.06 0.65 6.35
CA ALA A 165 12.22 1.32 5.75
C ALA A 165 12.51 0.93 4.29
N LEU A 166 11.82 -0.09 3.76
CA LEU A 166 12.08 -0.58 2.40
C LEU A 166 11.08 0.05 1.45
N THR A 167 11.58 0.65 0.37
CA THR A 167 10.77 0.91 -0.82
C THR A 167 10.62 -0.42 -1.54
N PRO A 168 9.49 -1.15 -1.42
CA PRO A 168 9.45 -2.59 -1.74
C PRO A 168 9.82 -2.89 -3.20
N ALA A 169 9.57 -1.93 -4.09
CA ALA A 169 9.89 -2.01 -5.51
C ALA A 169 11.38 -2.19 -5.86
N TYR A 170 12.29 -1.75 -4.99
CA TYR A 170 13.73 -1.82 -5.21
C TYR A 170 14.44 -2.72 -4.21
N ALA A 171 13.71 -3.22 -3.20
CA ALA A 171 14.25 -4.04 -2.15
C ALA A 171 14.56 -5.46 -2.66
N PRO A 172 15.67 -6.08 -2.23
CA PRO A 172 15.95 -7.46 -2.58
C PRO A 172 15.07 -8.45 -1.79
N PRO A 173 14.86 -9.68 -2.31
CA PRO A 173 13.98 -10.67 -1.68
C PRO A 173 14.30 -10.97 -0.22
N GLU A 174 15.58 -11.04 0.14
CA GLU A 174 16.04 -11.31 1.51
C GLU A 174 15.71 -10.18 2.50
N ALA A 175 15.46 -8.96 2.02
CA ALA A 175 15.06 -7.84 2.87
C ALA A 175 13.68 -8.06 3.50
N PHE A 176 12.78 -8.77 2.80
CA PHE A 176 11.45 -9.13 3.32
C PHE A 176 11.48 -10.30 4.32
N ARG A 177 12.58 -11.07 4.34
CA ARG A 177 12.81 -12.17 5.28
C ARG A 177 13.54 -11.73 6.56
N GLN A 178 13.79 -10.42 6.69
CA GLN A 178 14.55 -9.82 7.79
C GLN A 178 15.96 -10.40 7.96
N GLU A 179 16.57 -10.83 6.86
CA GLU A 179 17.97 -11.28 6.86
C GLU A 179 18.92 -10.09 7.10
N LYS A 180 20.15 -10.37 7.54
CA LYS A 180 21.14 -9.30 7.79
C LYS A 180 21.45 -8.58 6.47
N PRO A 181 21.36 -7.23 6.41
CA PRO A 181 21.73 -6.49 5.21
C PRO A 181 23.18 -6.75 4.79
N THR A 182 23.41 -6.86 3.49
CA THR A 182 24.72 -7.14 2.89
C THR A 182 25.07 -6.14 1.79
N ALA A 183 26.34 -6.08 1.38
CA ALA A 183 26.75 -5.31 0.19
C ALA A 183 26.01 -5.77 -1.08
N GLN A 184 25.67 -7.06 -1.17
CA GLN A 184 24.93 -7.64 -2.29
C GLN A 184 23.46 -7.19 -2.34
N ALA A 185 22.89 -6.77 -1.21
CA ALA A 185 21.58 -6.13 -1.16
C ALA A 185 21.61 -4.74 -1.82
N ASP A 186 22.66 -3.96 -1.56
CA ASP A 186 22.86 -2.66 -2.22
C ASP A 186 23.10 -2.83 -3.74
N VAL A 187 23.85 -3.85 -4.15
CA VAL A 187 24.04 -4.19 -5.58
C VAL A 187 22.71 -4.49 -6.26
N TYR A 188 21.85 -5.29 -5.63
CA TYR A 188 20.51 -5.58 -6.15
C TYR A 188 19.68 -4.31 -6.31
N ALA A 189 19.62 -3.48 -5.26
CA ALA A 189 18.81 -2.26 -5.26
C ALA A 189 19.30 -1.25 -6.32
N LEU A 190 20.61 -1.16 -6.55
CA LEU A 190 21.16 -0.38 -7.66
C LEU A 190 20.75 -0.95 -9.02
N ALA A 191 20.82 -2.27 -9.23
CA ALA A 191 20.39 -2.87 -10.49
C ALA A 191 18.88 -2.68 -10.74
N ALA A 192 18.04 -2.78 -9.70
CA ALA A 192 16.62 -2.48 -9.78
C ALA A 192 16.35 -1.00 -10.11
N THR A 193 17.17 -0.10 -9.56
CA THR A 193 17.14 1.33 -9.86
C THR A 193 17.49 1.59 -11.33
N LEU A 194 18.56 0.98 -11.85
CA LEU A 194 18.95 1.11 -13.24
C LEU A 194 17.89 0.54 -14.20
N HIS A 195 17.29 -0.60 -13.85
CA HIS A 195 16.15 -1.15 -14.59
C HIS A 195 15.01 -0.13 -14.70
N ALA A 196 14.65 0.52 -13.60
CA ALA A 196 13.61 1.55 -13.61
C ALA A 196 13.97 2.78 -14.42
N LEU A 197 15.22 3.22 -14.36
CA LEU A 197 15.68 4.35 -15.16
C LEU A 197 15.67 4.03 -16.66
N ILE A 198 15.97 2.79 -17.06
CA ILE A 198 16.02 2.38 -18.47
C ILE A 198 14.62 2.09 -19.03
N THR A 199 13.74 1.48 -18.24
CA THR A 199 12.43 0.98 -18.71
C THR A 199 11.25 1.83 -18.27
N GLY A 200 11.46 2.80 -17.38
CA GLY A 200 10.41 3.57 -16.72
C GLY A 200 9.83 2.90 -15.48
N ARG A 201 10.18 1.63 -15.18
CA ARG A 201 9.54 0.85 -14.12
C ARG A 201 10.47 -0.13 -13.39
N PRO A 202 10.24 -0.43 -12.11
CA PRO A 202 11.03 -1.42 -11.38
C PRO A 202 10.98 -2.82 -12.01
N PRO A 203 11.96 -3.70 -11.73
CA PRO A 203 11.99 -5.03 -12.30
C PRO A 203 10.76 -5.85 -11.88
N ARG A 204 10.16 -6.58 -12.84
CA ARG A 204 9.00 -7.47 -12.65
C ARG A 204 7.66 -6.77 -12.36
N PHE A 205 7.63 -5.43 -12.34
CA PHE A 205 6.39 -4.68 -12.10
C PHE A 205 5.46 -4.71 -13.33
N PRO A 206 4.13 -4.86 -13.14
CA PRO A 206 3.16 -4.89 -14.22
C PRO A 206 3.10 -3.56 -15.00
N GLU A 207 2.56 -3.60 -16.22
CA GLU A 207 2.42 -2.40 -17.08
C GLU A 207 1.36 -1.42 -16.58
N ALA A 208 0.35 -1.92 -15.88
CA ALA A 208 -0.72 -1.12 -15.29
C ALA A 208 -0.91 -1.51 -13.82
N GLY A 209 -1.24 -0.52 -13.00
CA GLY A 209 -1.42 -0.68 -11.56
C GLY A 209 -0.13 -0.66 -10.75
N VAL A 210 -0.28 -0.53 -9.44
CA VAL A 210 0.83 -0.64 -8.48
C VAL A 210 0.68 -1.97 -7.75
N PRO A 211 1.62 -2.91 -7.89
CA PRO A 211 1.50 -4.23 -7.29
C PRO A 211 1.48 -4.12 -5.76
N SER A 212 0.65 -4.94 -5.13
CA SER A 212 0.56 -4.99 -3.66
C SER A 212 1.85 -5.57 -3.04
N LEU A 213 2.11 -5.34 -1.75
CA LEU A 213 3.31 -5.90 -1.10
C LEU A 213 3.39 -7.46 -1.21
N PRO A 214 2.32 -8.23 -0.98
CA PRO A 214 2.34 -9.68 -1.21
C PRO A 214 2.62 -10.04 -2.67
N GLU A 215 2.11 -9.24 -3.61
CA GLU A 215 2.38 -9.42 -5.03
C GLU A 215 3.85 -9.14 -5.35
N ILE A 216 4.46 -8.07 -4.83
CA ILE A 216 5.90 -7.80 -4.97
C ILE A 216 6.74 -8.95 -4.42
N ILE A 217 6.38 -9.48 -3.25
CA ILE A 217 7.06 -10.65 -2.66
C ILE A 217 6.96 -11.86 -3.59
N ARG A 218 5.79 -12.12 -4.17
CA ARG A 218 5.59 -13.22 -5.14
C ARG A 218 6.33 -12.96 -6.46
N LEU A 219 6.36 -11.72 -6.93
CA LEU A 219 7.04 -11.34 -8.17
C LEU A 219 8.53 -11.64 -8.09
N HIS A 220 9.17 -11.63 -6.92
CA HIS A 220 10.59 -12.00 -6.81
C HIS A 220 10.92 -13.43 -7.24
N ASP A 221 9.94 -14.33 -7.29
CA ASP A 221 10.11 -15.70 -7.79
C ASP A 221 9.93 -15.79 -9.33
N GLU A 222 9.40 -14.73 -9.96
CA GLU A 222 9.23 -14.65 -11.41
C GLU A 222 10.56 -14.25 -12.10
N PRO A 223 10.78 -14.67 -13.36
CA PRO A 223 11.92 -14.20 -14.13
C PRO A 223 11.84 -12.68 -14.34
N VAL A 224 13.00 -12.01 -14.31
CA VAL A 224 13.06 -10.60 -14.73
C VAL A 224 12.70 -10.54 -16.22
N PRO A 225 11.76 -9.66 -16.63
CA PRO A 225 11.40 -9.50 -18.03
C PRO A 225 12.62 -9.18 -18.90
N ALA A 226 12.56 -9.60 -20.17
CA ALA A 226 13.57 -9.19 -21.15
C ALA A 226 13.60 -7.66 -21.27
N LEU A 227 14.78 -7.12 -21.56
CA LEU A 227 15.01 -5.69 -21.75
C LEU A 227 15.18 -5.39 -23.25
N PRO A 228 14.08 -5.30 -24.03
CA PRO A 228 14.17 -5.01 -25.45
C PRO A 228 14.83 -3.64 -25.68
N GLY A 229 15.75 -3.57 -26.63
CA GLY A 229 16.51 -2.35 -26.93
C GLY A 229 17.71 -2.10 -26.00
N VAL A 230 17.98 -2.98 -25.03
CA VAL A 230 19.18 -2.94 -24.19
C VAL A 230 20.21 -3.94 -24.74
N PRO A 231 21.49 -3.56 -24.90
CA PRO A 231 22.55 -4.48 -25.34
C PRO A 231 22.63 -5.74 -24.47
N GLU A 232 22.91 -6.88 -25.08
CA GLU A 232 22.91 -8.18 -24.40
C GLU A 232 23.91 -8.22 -23.24
N ALA A 233 25.11 -7.65 -23.43
CA ALA A 233 26.13 -7.55 -22.38
C ALA A 233 25.61 -6.77 -21.15
N VAL A 234 24.92 -5.64 -21.35
CA VAL A 234 24.35 -4.84 -20.26
C VAL A 234 23.20 -5.60 -19.58
N THR A 235 22.35 -6.24 -20.37
CA THR A 235 21.25 -7.08 -19.87
C THR A 235 21.78 -8.20 -18.97
N ALA A 236 22.83 -8.90 -19.39
CA ALA A 236 23.43 -9.98 -18.60
C ALA A 236 23.95 -9.50 -17.23
N VAL A 237 24.58 -8.32 -17.18
CA VAL A 237 25.06 -7.72 -15.93
C VAL A 237 23.90 -7.36 -14.99
N LEU A 238 22.86 -6.71 -15.52
CA LEU A 238 21.68 -6.34 -14.72
C LEU A 238 20.93 -7.58 -14.19
N LEU A 239 20.73 -8.60 -15.03
CA LEU A 239 20.06 -9.84 -14.64
C LEU A 239 20.83 -10.60 -13.56
N LYS A 240 22.17 -10.64 -13.66
CA LYS A 240 23.01 -11.24 -12.62
C LYS A 240 22.88 -10.51 -11.28
N ALA A 241 22.87 -9.17 -11.30
CA ALA A 241 22.68 -8.38 -10.08
C ALA A 241 21.26 -8.50 -9.49
N LEU A 242 20.25 -8.79 -10.32
CA LEU A 242 18.84 -8.99 -9.94
C LEU A 242 18.47 -10.44 -9.56
N ALA A 243 19.46 -11.33 -9.44
CA ALA A 243 19.24 -12.71 -9.04
C ALA A 243 18.60 -12.80 -7.65
N THR A 244 17.63 -13.71 -7.48
CA THR A 244 16.91 -13.88 -6.21
C THR A 244 17.85 -14.34 -5.09
N ASP A 245 18.79 -15.23 -5.39
CA ASP A 245 19.84 -15.69 -4.47
C ASP A 245 21.03 -14.71 -4.45
N PRO A 246 21.37 -14.10 -3.29
CA PRO A 246 22.52 -13.21 -3.16
C PRO A 246 23.84 -13.84 -3.64
N ALA A 247 24.03 -15.15 -3.46
CA ALA A 247 25.26 -15.83 -3.87
C ALA A 247 25.47 -15.86 -5.40
N GLN A 248 24.41 -15.63 -6.18
CA GLN A 248 24.46 -15.58 -7.65
C GLN A 248 24.73 -14.17 -8.18
N ARG A 249 24.68 -13.15 -7.32
CA ARG A 249 24.93 -11.74 -7.68
C ARG A 249 26.43 -11.46 -7.79
N HIS A 250 26.77 -10.23 -8.18
CA HIS A 250 28.14 -9.74 -8.04
C HIS A 250 28.53 -9.73 -6.54
N ALA A 251 29.78 -10.09 -6.24
CA ALA A 251 30.22 -10.24 -4.85
C ALA A 251 30.34 -8.88 -4.13
N SER A 252 30.63 -7.81 -4.88
CA SER A 252 30.77 -6.46 -4.37
C SER A 252 30.22 -5.40 -5.33
N ALA A 253 30.05 -4.16 -4.84
CA ALA A 253 29.72 -3.01 -5.67
C ALA A 253 30.81 -2.71 -6.72
N ALA A 254 32.09 -2.97 -6.39
CA ALA A 254 33.21 -2.83 -7.32
C ALA A 254 33.11 -3.83 -8.49
N ASP A 255 32.80 -5.10 -8.20
CA ASP A 255 32.62 -6.12 -9.24
C ASP A 255 31.43 -5.79 -10.17
N PHE A 256 30.37 -5.18 -9.62
CA PHE A 256 29.24 -4.71 -10.41
C PHE A 256 29.61 -3.49 -11.26
N ARG A 257 30.32 -2.51 -10.68
CA ARG A 257 30.84 -1.33 -11.38
C ARG A 257 31.68 -1.72 -12.61
N ASP A 258 32.66 -2.59 -12.40
CA ASP A 258 33.62 -2.97 -13.43
C ASP A 258 32.94 -3.80 -14.54
N ALA A 259 32.01 -4.69 -14.18
CA ALA A 259 31.22 -5.45 -15.14
C ALA A 259 30.29 -4.54 -15.96
N LEU A 260 29.63 -3.56 -15.33
CA LEU A 260 28.74 -2.62 -16.02
C LEU A 260 29.53 -1.70 -16.96
N ALA A 261 30.71 -1.25 -16.55
CA ALA A 261 31.60 -0.44 -17.38
C ALA A 261 32.10 -1.21 -18.61
N ALA A 262 32.52 -2.48 -18.43
CA ALA A 262 32.93 -3.34 -19.53
C ALA A 262 31.77 -3.59 -20.52
N ALA A 263 30.59 -3.92 -20.01
CA ALA A 263 29.40 -4.17 -20.84
C ALA A 263 28.97 -2.93 -21.65
N ALA A 264 29.12 -1.73 -21.10
CA ALA A 264 28.83 -0.48 -21.81
C ALA A 264 29.81 -0.24 -22.98
N LEU A 265 31.11 -0.52 -22.78
CA LEU A 265 32.12 -0.42 -23.84
C LEU A 265 31.92 -1.44 -24.96
N GLU A 266 31.51 -2.67 -24.61
CA GLU A 266 31.17 -3.70 -25.59
C GLU A 266 29.95 -3.30 -26.43
N ALA A 267 28.93 -2.68 -25.83
CA ALA A 267 27.75 -2.18 -26.54
C ALA A 267 28.11 -1.08 -27.56
N ASP A 268 29.03 -0.18 -27.21
CA ASP A 268 29.49 0.88 -28.12
C ASP A 268 30.29 0.33 -29.30
N THR A 269 31.07 -0.75 -29.09
CA THR A 269 31.88 -1.38 -30.15
C THR A 269 31.10 -2.35 -31.04
N ALA A 270 29.98 -2.90 -30.56
CA ALA A 270 29.11 -3.79 -31.31
C ALA A 270 28.14 -3.06 -32.28
N THR A 271 28.08 -1.73 -32.25
CA THR A 271 27.34 -0.94 -33.26
C THR A 271 28.16 -0.90 -34.55
N PRO A 272 27.70 -1.49 -35.67
CA PRO A 272 28.44 -1.40 -36.93
C PRO A 272 28.42 0.06 -37.41
N ALA A 273 29.61 0.66 -37.46
CA ALA A 273 29.84 1.91 -38.17
C ALA A 273 29.44 1.73 -39.65
N THR A 274 28.26 2.22 -40.02
CA THR A 274 27.93 2.47 -41.42
C THR A 274 28.63 3.77 -41.83
N PRO A 275 29.56 3.77 -42.79
CA PRO A 275 30.21 4.99 -43.21
C PRO A 275 29.23 5.89 -43.97
N ALA A 276 29.31 7.18 -43.66
CA ALA A 276 28.57 8.25 -44.30
C ALA A 276 28.76 8.26 -45.82
N GLY A 277 27.63 8.27 -46.55
CA GLY A 277 27.53 8.54 -47.98
C GLY A 277 26.82 9.87 -48.21
N THR A 278 27.59 10.86 -48.63
CA THR A 278 27.24 12.24 -49.00
C THR A 278 26.20 12.33 -50.13
N ALA A 279 25.14 13.14 -49.97
CA ALA A 279 24.51 13.88 -51.07
C ALA A 279 23.60 15.04 -50.56
N THR A 280 23.83 16.21 -51.16
CA THR A 280 23.43 17.60 -50.85
C THR A 280 21.97 17.96 -51.24
N PRO A 281 21.38 19.08 -50.76
CA PRO A 281 19.93 19.38 -50.86
C PRO A 281 19.53 20.38 -51.97
N GLY A 282 18.23 20.40 -52.32
CA GLY A 282 17.54 21.47 -53.07
C GLY A 282 16.04 21.48 -52.69
N THR A 283 15.54 22.45 -51.93
CA THR A 283 15.03 23.81 -52.26
C THR A 283 13.63 23.87 -52.92
N ALA A 284 12.72 24.57 -52.20
CA ALA A 284 11.52 25.31 -52.65
C ALA A 284 10.32 24.53 -53.22
N ALA A 285 9.04 24.89 -53.05
CA ALA A 285 8.35 25.94 -52.31
C ALA A 285 6.83 25.60 -52.29
N THR A 286 6.09 26.13 -51.31
CA THR A 286 4.61 26.22 -51.29
C THR A 286 4.09 27.14 -52.39
N PRO A 287 2.83 26.98 -52.85
CA PRO A 287 1.83 27.94 -52.37
C PRO A 287 0.46 27.32 -52.04
N ALA A 288 -0.25 28.04 -51.18
CA ALA A 288 -1.64 27.86 -50.77
C ALA A 288 -2.63 28.28 -51.88
N GLY A 289 -3.88 27.80 -51.80
CA GLY A 289 -4.98 28.40 -52.54
C GLY A 289 -6.29 27.61 -52.57
N ALA A 290 -7.23 28.05 -51.72
CA ALA A 290 -8.67 28.20 -51.96
C ALA A 290 -9.56 26.95 -52.22
N ASP A 291 -10.26 26.59 -51.14
CA ASP A 291 -11.72 26.57 -50.97
C ASP A 291 -12.68 25.65 -51.76
N PRO A 292 -13.83 25.32 -51.12
CA PRO A 292 -14.68 24.17 -51.40
C PRO A 292 -16.04 24.57 -52.00
N ALA A 293 -16.76 23.59 -52.54
CA ALA A 293 -18.20 23.54 -52.81
C ALA A 293 -18.42 22.36 -53.78
N GLU A 294 -19.46 21.56 -53.76
CA GLU A 294 -20.78 21.71 -53.17
C GLU A 294 -21.52 20.38 -53.28
N THR A 295 -22.48 20.21 -52.36
CA THR A 295 -23.78 19.54 -52.52
C THR A 295 -23.79 18.02 -52.77
N ALA A 296 -24.23 17.20 -51.81
CA ALA A 296 -25.59 17.09 -51.27
C ALA A 296 -26.60 16.56 -52.30
N ASP A 297 -27.04 15.32 -52.13
CA ASP A 297 -28.42 14.95 -51.77
C ASP A 297 -28.49 13.41 -51.68
N SER A 298 -28.95 12.82 -50.57
CA SER A 298 -30.35 12.38 -50.37
C SER A 298 -30.69 11.12 -51.16
N ALA A 299 -31.37 10.10 -50.66
CA ALA A 299 -31.87 9.71 -49.36
C ALA A 299 -32.45 8.30 -49.54
N ALA A 300 -32.72 7.62 -48.42
CA ALA A 300 -33.65 6.49 -48.27
C ALA A 300 -33.24 5.17 -48.97
N GLY A 301 -33.37 4.00 -48.35
CA GLY A 301 -34.02 3.61 -47.11
C GLY A 301 -34.28 2.10 -47.15
N GLY A 302 -34.57 1.50 -46.00
CA GLY A 302 -35.28 0.22 -45.91
C GLY A 302 -34.44 -1.04 -45.69
N ASP A 303 -34.44 -1.49 -44.43
CA ASP A 303 -34.44 -2.90 -43.99
C ASP A 303 -35.61 -3.70 -44.64
N PRO A 304 -35.81 -5.04 -44.45
CA PRO A 304 -35.21 -5.98 -43.46
C PRO A 304 -34.92 -7.43 -43.96
N ALA A 305 -34.46 -8.25 -43.01
CA ALA A 305 -34.78 -9.68 -42.80
C ALA A 305 -33.94 -10.79 -43.48
N GLU A 306 -33.14 -11.45 -42.62
CA GLU A 306 -33.26 -12.86 -42.17
C GLU A 306 -33.04 -14.06 -43.11
N THR A 307 -32.48 -15.12 -42.49
CA THR A 307 -32.29 -16.53 -42.91
C THR A 307 -31.02 -16.81 -43.75
N THR A 308 -30.12 -17.70 -43.36
CA THR A 308 -30.38 -19.15 -43.34
C THR A 308 -29.34 -19.95 -42.54
N ASP A 309 -29.88 -21.03 -42.00
CA ASP A 309 -29.33 -22.14 -41.23
C ASP A 309 -28.62 -23.17 -42.14
N SER A 310 -27.57 -23.83 -41.66
CA SER A 310 -27.26 -25.24 -41.99
C SER A 310 -26.06 -25.78 -41.22
N ALA A 311 -26.39 -26.64 -40.27
CA ALA A 311 -25.60 -27.74 -39.76
C ALA A 311 -25.29 -28.81 -40.85
N SER A 312 -24.28 -29.65 -40.62
CA SER A 312 -24.50 -31.11 -40.56
C SER A 312 -23.28 -31.85 -39.99
N ALA A 313 -23.58 -32.74 -39.04
CA ALA A 313 -22.72 -33.69 -38.37
C ALA A 313 -22.54 -35.00 -39.17
N ALA A 314 -21.56 -35.82 -38.76
CA ALA A 314 -21.69 -37.28 -38.77
C ALA A 314 -20.81 -37.92 -37.67
N THR A 315 -21.49 -38.66 -36.81
CA THR A 315 -21.11 -39.46 -35.63
C THR A 315 -20.46 -40.80 -36.02
N VAL A 316 -19.75 -41.48 -35.09
CA VAL A 316 -19.94 -42.91 -34.69
C VAL A 316 -18.86 -43.41 -33.68
N LEU A 317 -19.32 -43.63 -32.43
CA LEU A 317 -19.16 -44.77 -31.47
C LEU A 317 -17.80 -45.50 -31.29
N VAL A 318 -17.18 -45.49 -30.09
CA VAL A 318 -17.32 -46.40 -28.90
C VAL A 318 -16.57 -47.74 -28.98
N GLY A 319 -15.64 -47.96 -28.03
CA GLY A 319 -15.50 -49.22 -27.28
C GLY A 319 -14.41 -50.25 -27.69
N PRO A 320 -14.08 -51.23 -26.82
CA PRO A 320 -12.72 -51.44 -26.30
C PRO A 320 -12.12 -52.87 -26.48
N ASP A 321 -10.93 -53.04 -25.89
CA ASP A 321 -10.27 -54.27 -25.41
C ASP A 321 -9.59 -55.29 -26.37
N ASP A 322 -8.44 -55.76 -25.87
CA ASP A 322 -7.47 -56.77 -26.33
C ASP A 322 -8.10 -58.18 -26.51
N PRO A 323 -7.54 -59.08 -27.36
CA PRO A 323 -6.60 -60.12 -26.85
C PRO A 323 -5.52 -60.62 -27.84
N GLY A 324 -4.47 -61.31 -27.31
CA GLY A 324 -3.41 -62.05 -28.05
C GLY A 324 -3.89 -63.31 -28.82
N PRO A 325 -3.12 -64.44 -28.99
CA PRO A 325 -1.70 -64.79 -28.75
C PRO A 325 -1.04 -65.62 -29.92
N THR A 326 0.08 -66.35 -29.64
CA THR A 326 0.69 -67.53 -30.34
C THR A 326 1.68 -67.29 -31.51
N ARG A 327 2.73 -68.09 -31.82
CA ARG A 327 3.34 -69.38 -31.38
C ARG A 327 4.73 -69.53 -32.10
N SER A 328 5.84 -69.87 -31.43
CA SER A 328 6.49 -71.20 -31.26
C SER A 328 7.32 -71.82 -32.41
N PHE A 329 8.57 -72.19 -32.11
CA PHE A 329 9.33 -73.41 -32.51
C PHE A 329 10.35 -73.66 -31.37
N GLY A 330 10.36 -74.71 -30.54
CA GLY A 330 10.57 -76.16 -30.79
C GLY A 330 12.09 -76.46 -30.79
N PHE A 331 12.76 -77.23 -29.93
CA PHE A 331 12.52 -78.55 -29.29
C PHE A 331 13.54 -78.76 -28.13
N GLY A 332 13.20 -79.52 -27.06
CA GLY A 332 14.10 -79.91 -25.93
C GLY A 332 14.89 -81.21 -26.17
N PRO A 333 15.18 -82.07 -25.16
CA PRO A 333 15.29 -81.89 -23.69
C PRO A 333 16.49 -82.67 -23.03
N ARG A 334 16.50 -82.69 -21.67
CA ARG A 334 17.26 -83.53 -20.69
C ARG A 334 18.68 -83.06 -20.30
N ARG A 335 18.96 -82.67 -19.04
CA ARG A 335 19.06 -83.37 -17.72
C ARG A 335 20.46 -83.95 -17.45
N ASP A 336 20.98 -83.58 -16.28
CA ASP A 336 22.06 -84.19 -15.48
C ASP A 336 23.48 -84.05 -16.08
N GLU A 337 24.60 -83.91 -15.39
CA GLU A 337 24.99 -83.89 -13.98
C GLU A 337 26.48 -83.45 -13.90
N GLU A 338 26.90 -83.02 -12.72
CA GLU A 338 28.25 -83.17 -12.11
C GLU A 338 29.55 -82.54 -12.69
N ALA A 339 30.19 -81.79 -11.79
CA ALA A 339 31.60 -81.81 -11.37
C ALA A 339 32.73 -81.56 -12.40
N THR A 340 33.70 -80.70 -12.04
CA THR A 340 35.00 -81.11 -11.46
C THR A 340 36.03 -79.96 -11.53
N LEU A 341 36.91 -79.97 -10.53
CA LEU A 341 38.10 -79.15 -10.25
C LEU A 341 38.95 -78.63 -11.42
N GLY A 342 39.66 -77.52 -11.16
CA GLY A 342 40.88 -77.14 -11.89
C GLY A 342 41.74 -76.13 -11.13
N ARG A 343 42.61 -76.63 -10.24
CA ARG A 343 43.74 -75.92 -9.61
C ARG A 343 44.97 -76.08 -10.51
N VAL A 344 45.78 -75.03 -10.69
CA VAL A 344 47.20 -75.17 -11.08
C VAL A 344 48.07 -74.40 -10.09
N ILE A 345 49.10 -75.10 -9.66
CA ILE A 345 50.10 -74.87 -8.61
C ILE A 345 51.41 -74.43 -9.29
N ALA A 346 52.28 -73.66 -8.61
CA ALA A 346 53.74 -73.91 -8.46
C ALA A 346 54.38 -72.81 -7.53
N PRO A 347 55.60 -72.99 -6.94
CA PRO A 347 55.79 -73.15 -5.49
C PRO A 347 56.91 -72.27 -4.82
N GLU A 348 56.71 -71.93 -3.53
CA GLU A 348 57.48 -72.26 -2.29
C GLU A 348 59.07 -72.28 -2.20
N PRO A 349 59.71 -72.33 -0.99
CA PRO A 349 60.13 -71.21 -0.10
C PRO A 349 61.56 -71.37 0.54
N ALA A 350 61.93 -70.53 1.55
CA ALA A 350 62.67 -70.85 2.83
C ALA A 350 63.26 -69.55 3.48
N ALA A 351 62.77 -69.10 4.65
CA ALA A 351 63.24 -69.35 6.05
C ALA A 351 64.26 -68.27 6.53
N ASP A 352 64.28 -67.63 7.72
CA ASP A 352 63.78 -67.76 9.12
C ASP A 352 63.92 -66.33 9.79
N PRO A 353 63.82 -66.01 11.13
CA PRO A 353 63.30 -66.62 12.38
C PRO A 353 62.35 -65.64 13.19
N PRO A 354 61.97 -65.85 14.49
CA PRO A 354 60.72 -65.34 15.11
C PRO A 354 60.83 -64.18 16.14
N GLU A 355 59.68 -63.84 16.75
CA GLU A 355 59.29 -62.81 17.75
C GLU A 355 58.72 -61.52 17.12
N GLU A 356 57.59 -60.91 17.52
CA GLU A 356 56.88 -60.82 18.80
C GLU A 356 55.42 -60.38 18.51
N VAL A 357 54.44 -60.85 19.28
CA VAL A 357 53.00 -60.60 19.03
C VAL A 357 52.60 -59.18 19.43
N THR A 358 52.13 -58.38 18.47
CA THR A 358 51.29 -57.19 18.75
C THR A 358 50.15 -57.08 17.75
N GLU A 359 48.92 -57.33 18.20
CA GLU A 359 47.69 -57.01 17.49
C GLU A 359 47.52 -55.49 17.38
N LEU A 360 47.27 -54.99 16.17
CA LEU A 360 46.59 -53.71 15.97
C LEU A 360 45.43 -53.88 14.99
N VAL A 361 44.26 -53.53 15.51
CA VAL A 361 42.91 -53.70 15.00
C VAL A 361 42.59 -52.64 13.94
N GLU A 362 42.13 -53.07 12.76
CA GLU A 362 41.51 -52.20 11.76
C GLU A 362 40.00 -52.02 12.04
N GLY A 363 39.61 -50.78 12.37
CA GLY A 363 38.30 -50.44 12.92
C GLY A 363 37.14 -50.45 11.91
N ARG A 364 36.06 -51.16 12.27
CA ARG A 364 34.72 -51.04 11.67
C ARG A 364 34.15 -49.63 11.86
N ARG A 365 33.77 -48.96 10.76
CA ARG A 365 32.96 -47.72 10.81
C ARG A 365 31.51 -48.03 11.26
N PRO A 366 30.92 -47.31 12.24
CA PRO A 366 29.64 -47.68 12.82
C PRO A 366 28.45 -47.07 12.07
N ARG A 367 27.44 -47.92 11.83
CA ARG A 367 26.14 -47.69 11.18
C ARG A 367 25.18 -46.76 11.95
N ARG A 368 25.65 -46.04 12.99
CA ARG A 368 24.82 -45.22 13.93
C ARG A 368 24.51 -43.79 13.45
N TRP A 369 25.21 -43.29 12.44
CA TRP A 369 25.04 -41.88 12.01
C TRP A 369 23.82 -41.65 11.12
N ARG A 370 23.31 -42.71 10.45
CA ARG A 370 22.08 -42.64 9.63
C ARG A 370 20.79 -42.57 10.46
N THR A 371 20.78 -43.11 11.68
CA THR A 371 19.61 -43.06 12.57
C THR A 371 19.49 -41.72 13.29
N LEU A 372 20.62 -41.07 13.60
CA LEU A 372 20.64 -39.72 14.19
C LEU A 372 20.17 -38.65 13.19
N GLY A 373 20.62 -38.72 11.93
CA GLY A 373 20.18 -37.77 10.89
C GLY A 373 18.67 -37.82 10.61
N ARG A 374 18.05 -39.01 10.67
CA ARG A 374 16.60 -39.16 10.49
C ARG A 374 15.78 -38.59 11.66
N GLY A 375 16.30 -38.68 12.89
CA GLY A 375 15.67 -38.08 14.06
C GLY A 375 15.64 -36.56 14.01
N VAL A 376 16.74 -35.94 13.55
CA VAL A 376 16.84 -34.48 13.40
C VAL A 376 15.88 -33.95 12.33
N VAL A 377 15.78 -34.64 11.18
CA VAL A 377 14.84 -34.25 10.11
C VAL A 377 13.38 -34.38 10.56
N ALA A 378 13.03 -35.45 11.29
CA ALA A 378 11.68 -35.63 11.81
C ALA A 378 11.30 -34.55 12.86
N ALA A 379 12.25 -34.17 13.73
CA ALA A 379 12.05 -33.10 14.69
C ALA A 379 11.88 -31.73 14.01
N ALA A 380 12.69 -31.43 13.00
CA ALA A 380 12.55 -30.19 12.23
C ALA A 380 11.20 -30.11 11.50
N ALA A 381 10.75 -31.20 10.88
CA ALA A 381 9.44 -31.26 10.23
C ALA A 381 8.28 -31.07 11.24
N ALA A 382 8.38 -31.63 12.45
CA ALA A 382 7.40 -31.43 13.50
C ALA A 382 7.35 -29.97 13.97
N VAL A 383 8.49 -29.31 14.11
CA VAL A 383 8.56 -27.88 14.46
C VAL A 383 7.93 -27.02 13.36
N VAL A 384 8.19 -27.31 12.09
CA VAL A 384 7.55 -26.60 10.96
C VAL A 384 6.04 -26.80 10.97
N LEU A 385 5.55 -28.02 11.22
CA LEU A 385 4.11 -28.29 11.32
C LEU A 385 3.45 -27.60 12.51
N VAL A 386 4.13 -27.54 13.66
CA VAL A 386 3.63 -26.81 14.84
C VAL A 386 3.67 -25.31 14.58
N ALA A 387 4.72 -24.77 13.97
CA ALA A 387 4.81 -23.35 13.62
C ALA A 387 3.77 -22.97 12.56
N ALA A 388 3.56 -23.81 11.54
CA ALA A 388 2.51 -23.63 10.54
C ALA A 388 1.11 -23.76 11.16
N GLY A 389 0.92 -24.69 12.10
CA GLY A 389 -0.31 -24.85 12.85
C GLY A 389 -0.60 -23.66 13.77
N ILE A 390 0.41 -23.14 14.47
CA ILE A 390 0.30 -21.92 15.29
C ILE A 390 0.03 -20.71 14.39
N THR A 391 0.74 -20.58 13.26
CA THR A 391 0.51 -19.50 12.29
C THR A 391 -0.89 -19.58 11.71
N TRP A 392 -1.35 -20.78 11.34
CA TRP A 392 -2.70 -21.03 10.87
C TRP A 392 -3.73 -20.66 11.94
N ILE A 393 -3.54 -21.09 13.19
CA ILE A 393 -4.41 -20.75 14.33
C ILE A 393 -4.43 -19.23 14.56
N VAL A 394 -3.27 -18.55 14.53
CA VAL A 394 -3.19 -17.10 14.70
C VAL A 394 -3.88 -16.37 13.54
N VAL A 395 -3.67 -16.79 12.29
CA VAL A 395 -4.30 -16.21 11.11
C VAL A 395 -5.80 -16.52 11.03
N SER A 396 -6.24 -17.72 11.41
CA SER A 396 -7.65 -18.11 11.43
C SER A 396 -8.41 -17.50 12.60
N ASN A 397 -7.74 -17.26 13.73
CA ASN A 397 -8.30 -16.54 14.88
C ASN A 397 -8.31 -15.02 14.65
N LEU A 398 -7.59 -14.50 13.65
CA LEU A 398 -7.74 -13.12 13.16
C LEU A 398 -8.95 -12.94 12.23
N ASP A 399 -9.59 -14.04 11.84
CA ASP A 399 -10.71 -14.07 10.88
C ASP A 399 -12.10 -14.16 11.56
N GLY A 400 -12.12 -14.23 12.89
CA GLY A 400 -13.33 -14.16 13.70
C GLY A 400 -13.30 -12.93 14.60
N ASP A 401 -14.00 -11.85 14.23
CA ASP A 401 -14.88 -11.17 15.21
C ASP A 401 -15.79 -10.06 14.67
N VAL A 402 -15.70 -9.64 13.41
CA VAL A 402 -16.58 -8.56 12.92
C VAL A 402 -17.27 -8.88 11.61
N ARG A 403 -18.07 -9.97 11.62
CA ARG A 403 -18.96 -10.36 10.53
C ARG A 403 -20.37 -10.46 11.09
N GLN A 404 -21.29 -9.60 10.63
CA GLN A 404 -22.72 -9.75 10.93
C GLN A 404 -23.49 -10.04 9.64
N ALA A 405 -23.96 -11.28 9.51
CA ALA A 405 -24.80 -11.73 8.42
C ALA A 405 -26.14 -10.98 8.40
N GLY A 406 -26.54 -10.44 7.24
CA GLY A 406 -27.94 -10.16 6.92
C GLY A 406 -28.49 -8.78 7.27
N VAL A 407 -27.66 -7.76 7.58
CA VAL A 407 -28.14 -6.38 7.86
C VAL A 407 -28.91 -5.77 6.68
N LEU A 408 -28.54 -6.13 5.45
CA LEU A 408 -29.10 -5.61 4.20
C LEU A 408 -30.37 -6.33 3.74
N ASP A 409 -30.76 -7.42 4.40
CA ASP A 409 -31.98 -8.18 4.11
C ASP A 409 -33.19 -7.51 4.78
N VAL A 410 -33.70 -6.46 4.12
CA VAL A 410 -34.85 -5.66 4.55
C VAL A 410 -35.94 -5.65 3.47
N PRO A 411 -37.23 -5.59 3.85
CA PRO A 411 -38.33 -5.58 2.88
C PRO A 411 -38.40 -4.25 2.11
N ASN A 412 -38.99 -4.29 0.92
CA ASN A 412 -39.23 -3.12 0.06
C ASN A 412 -37.97 -2.32 -0.34
N SER A 413 -36.81 -2.99 -0.44
CA SER A 413 -35.59 -2.35 -0.94
C SER A 413 -35.75 -1.90 -2.40
N PRO A 414 -35.28 -0.68 -2.74
CA PRO A 414 -35.23 -0.22 -4.13
C PRO A 414 -34.36 -1.13 -5.04
N ASP A 415 -34.54 -1.00 -6.36
CA ASP A 415 -33.78 -1.77 -7.36
C ASP A 415 -32.27 -1.43 -7.34
N ALA A 416 -31.42 -2.42 -7.61
CA ALA A 416 -29.95 -2.35 -7.44
C ALA A 416 -29.15 -1.86 -8.66
N THR A 417 -29.80 -1.60 -9.78
CA THR A 417 -29.14 -1.61 -11.10
C THR A 417 -28.89 -0.21 -11.63
N ASP A 418 -27.90 0.47 -11.04
CA ASP A 418 -27.45 1.78 -11.54
C ASP A 418 -25.92 1.96 -11.62
N GLY A 419 -25.15 0.88 -11.39
CA GLY A 419 -23.69 0.87 -11.57
C GLY A 419 -22.92 1.71 -10.55
N ALA A 420 -23.47 1.85 -9.34
CA ALA A 420 -22.78 2.43 -8.20
C ALA A 420 -22.98 1.55 -6.96
N THR A 421 -22.02 1.63 -6.05
CA THR A 421 -22.14 1.05 -4.71
C THR A 421 -22.61 2.11 -3.73
N ASP A 422 -23.80 1.91 -3.15
CA ASP A 422 -24.38 2.79 -2.13
C ASP A 422 -24.13 2.24 -0.70
N ILE A 423 -23.36 3.00 0.09
CA ILE A 423 -22.91 2.63 1.44
C ILE A 423 -23.63 3.48 2.48
N LEU A 424 -24.30 2.84 3.43
CA LEU A 424 -24.80 3.51 4.62
C LEU A 424 -23.73 3.48 5.72
N LEU A 425 -23.15 4.64 6.01
CA LEU A 425 -22.18 4.84 7.08
C LEU A 425 -22.86 5.47 8.29
N VAL A 426 -22.74 4.80 9.44
CA VAL A 426 -23.43 5.13 10.69
C VAL A 426 -22.42 5.34 11.80
N GLY A 427 -22.45 6.50 12.46
CA GLY A 427 -21.72 6.72 13.71
C GLY A 427 -22.66 6.50 14.90
N SER A 428 -22.29 5.64 15.84
CA SER A 428 -23.08 5.38 17.05
C SER A 428 -22.35 5.85 18.32
N ASP A 429 -23.12 6.37 19.29
CA ASP A 429 -22.63 6.71 20.64
C ASP A 429 -22.49 5.45 21.53
N SER A 430 -22.36 4.27 20.91
CA SER A 430 -22.23 3.03 21.65
C SER A 430 -20.94 3.03 22.47
N ARG A 431 -21.08 2.68 23.74
CA ARG A 431 -19.99 2.52 24.72
C ARG A 431 -19.66 1.05 24.93
N THR A 432 -19.86 0.26 23.89
CA THR A 432 -19.43 -1.12 23.78
C THR A 432 -18.39 -1.25 22.68
N ASP A 433 -17.55 -2.27 22.77
CA ASP A 433 -16.72 -2.70 21.65
C ASP A 433 -17.56 -3.31 20.52
N THR A 434 -16.89 -3.75 19.44
CA THR A 434 -17.52 -4.39 18.27
C THR A 434 -18.20 -5.72 18.60
N ASN A 435 -17.89 -6.31 19.75
CA ASN A 435 -18.48 -7.56 20.25
C ASN A 435 -19.68 -7.32 21.16
N GLY A 436 -20.03 -6.06 21.44
CA GLY A 436 -21.12 -5.68 22.34
C GLY A 436 -20.74 -5.70 23.82
N THR A 437 -19.43 -5.82 24.13
CA THR A 437 -18.91 -5.77 25.50
C THR A 437 -18.78 -4.31 25.95
N PRO A 438 -19.25 -3.92 27.15
CA PRO A 438 -19.05 -2.56 27.66
C PRO A 438 -17.57 -2.16 27.72
N LEU A 439 -17.27 -0.93 27.31
CA LEU A 439 -15.93 -0.35 27.40
C LEU A 439 -15.51 -0.15 28.86
N SER A 440 -14.21 -0.31 29.14
CA SER A 440 -13.64 -0.09 30.47
C SER A 440 -13.66 1.39 30.85
N ASP A 441 -13.66 1.66 32.17
CA ASP A 441 -13.66 3.03 32.71
C ASP A 441 -12.46 3.86 32.24
N ASP A 442 -11.31 3.22 31.98
CA ASP A 442 -10.12 3.87 31.46
C ASP A 442 -10.34 4.38 30.03
N VAL A 443 -10.96 3.55 29.18
CA VAL A 443 -11.31 3.94 27.81
C VAL A 443 -12.39 5.02 27.83
N LEU A 444 -13.39 4.92 28.68
CA LEU A 444 -14.45 5.93 28.81
C LEU A 444 -13.91 7.29 29.27
N ARG A 445 -12.95 7.31 30.20
CA ARG A 445 -12.25 8.54 30.60
C ARG A 445 -11.46 9.16 29.45
N GLN A 446 -10.80 8.35 28.63
CA GLN A 446 -10.13 8.84 27.41
C GLN A 446 -11.13 9.41 26.39
N LEU A 447 -12.30 8.77 26.26
CA LEU A 447 -13.41 9.23 25.42
C LEU A 447 -14.21 10.39 26.03
N ARG A 448 -13.81 10.87 27.22
CA ARG A 448 -14.47 11.96 27.98
C ARG A 448 -15.98 11.71 28.14
N THR A 449 -16.37 10.47 28.43
CA THR A 449 -17.78 10.07 28.59
C THR A 449 -17.96 9.09 29.75
N GLU A 450 -19.21 8.92 30.21
CA GLU A 450 -19.59 7.93 31.23
C GLU A 450 -20.50 6.85 30.63
N GLN A 451 -20.64 5.68 31.28
CA GLN A 451 -21.59 4.65 30.84
C GLN A 451 -23.04 5.16 30.93
N SER A 452 -23.84 4.90 29.89
CA SER A 452 -25.25 5.24 29.85
C SER A 452 -26.05 4.15 29.11
N PRO A 453 -27.27 3.79 29.56
CA PRO A 453 -28.13 2.88 28.83
C PRO A 453 -28.68 3.56 27.56
N GLY A 454 -28.62 2.85 26.43
CA GLY A 454 -29.12 3.29 25.11
C GLY A 454 -28.01 3.61 24.11
N SER A 455 -28.27 3.40 22.83
CA SER A 455 -27.36 3.70 21.72
C SER A 455 -28.05 4.65 20.76
N ASN A 456 -27.61 5.91 20.72
CA ASN A 456 -28.10 6.85 19.73
C ASN A 456 -27.18 6.85 18.51
N THR A 457 -27.78 7.00 17.35
CA THR A 457 -27.04 7.28 16.12
C THR A 457 -26.68 8.76 16.07
N ASP A 458 -25.38 9.05 16.10
CA ASP A 458 -24.83 10.41 16.09
C ASP A 458 -24.52 10.92 14.69
N THR A 459 -24.36 10.02 13.72
CA THR A 459 -24.06 10.39 12.33
C THR A 459 -24.69 9.39 11.38
N VAL A 460 -25.38 9.87 10.34
CA VAL A 460 -25.95 9.05 9.27
C VAL A 460 -25.54 9.66 7.94
N LEU A 461 -24.77 8.90 7.16
CA LEU A 461 -24.23 9.31 5.87
C LEU A 461 -24.57 8.24 4.84
N LEU A 462 -25.09 8.66 3.69
CA LEU A 462 -25.21 7.82 2.51
C LEU A 462 -24.08 8.19 1.56
N VAL A 463 -23.18 7.24 1.31
CA VAL A 463 -21.99 7.42 0.46
C VAL A 463 -22.18 6.61 -0.81
N ARG A 464 -22.19 7.28 -1.95
CA ARG A 464 -22.30 6.64 -3.27
C ARG A 464 -20.95 6.66 -3.98
N VAL A 465 -20.50 5.48 -4.39
CA VAL A 465 -19.26 5.30 -5.16
C VAL A 465 -19.61 4.68 -6.52
N PRO A 466 -19.58 5.45 -7.62
CA PRO A 466 -19.84 4.92 -8.97
C PRO A 466 -18.74 3.94 -9.42
N ASP A 467 -19.13 2.87 -10.11
CA ASP A 467 -18.19 1.84 -10.60
C ASP A 467 -17.35 2.31 -11.81
N ASP A 468 -17.78 3.39 -12.46
CA ASP A 468 -17.16 3.93 -13.68
C ASP A 468 -16.21 5.11 -13.42
N GLY A 469 -15.80 5.31 -12.16
CA GLY A 469 -14.86 6.36 -11.78
C GLY A 469 -15.45 7.77 -11.76
N ARG A 470 -16.77 7.92 -11.88
CA ARG A 470 -17.46 9.20 -11.64
C ARG A 470 -17.34 9.62 -10.16
N ARG A 471 -17.60 10.91 -9.90
CA ARG A 471 -17.46 11.55 -8.59
C ARG A 471 -18.25 10.82 -7.49
N THR A 472 -17.58 10.62 -6.35
CA THR A 472 -18.21 10.09 -5.13
C THR A 472 -19.13 11.14 -4.52
N VAL A 473 -20.31 10.74 -4.07
CA VAL A 473 -21.29 11.64 -3.44
C VAL A 473 -21.52 11.21 -2.00
N VAL A 474 -21.43 12.15 -1.07
CA VAL A 474 -21.71 11.93 0.36
C VAL A 474 -22.91 12.78 0.75
N VAL A 475 -24.01 12.12 1.11
CA VAL A 475 -25.26 12.75 1.55
C VAL A 475 -25.40 12.61 3.06
N SER A 476 -25.37 13.74 3.78
CA SER A 476 -25.62 13.80 5.22
C SER A 476 -27.11 13.80 5.53
N ILE A 477 -27.52 12.93 6.45
CA ILE A 477 -28.90 12.82 6.96
C ILE A 477 -28.92 13.28 8.42
N PRO A 478 -29.51 14.45 8.74
CA PRO A 478 -29.60 14.92 10.11
C PRO A 478 -30.37 13.93 10.99
N ARG A 479 -29.81 13.57 12.14
CA ARG A 479 -30.38 12.56 13.06
C ARG A 479 -31.68 13.00 13.74
N ASP A 480 -31.98 14.30 13.70
CA ASP A 480 -33.20 14.87 14.26
C ASP A 480 -34.36 14.94 13.26
N VAL A 481 -34.15 14.45 12.03
CA VAL A 481 -35.21 14.37 11.02
C VAL A 481 -36.33 13.45 11.45
N ARG A 482 -37.57 13.88 11.22
CA ARG A 482 -38.77 13.09 11.43
C ARG A 482 -38.87 11.97 10.41
N VAL A 483 -38.98 10.74 10.89
CA VAL A 483 -39.14 9.53 10.10
C VAL A 483 -40.26 8.65 10.66
N THR A 484 -40.71 7.69 9.88
CA THR A 484 -41.64 6.65 10.34
C THR A 484 -40.89 5.71 11.27
N MET A 485 -41.48 5.40 12.43
CA MET A 485 -40.86 4.51 13.41
C MET A 485 -41.25 3.04 13.15
N PRO A 486 -40.37 2.07 13.44
CA PRO A 486 -40.65 0.63 13.25
C PRO A 486 -41.89 0.14 14.02
N ALA A 487 -42.15 0.70 15.20
CA ALA A 487 -43.32 0.39 16.02
C ALA A 487 -44.60 1.13 15.59
N GLY A 488 -44.55 1.90 14.49
CA GLY A 488 -45.62 2.78 14.02
C GLY A 488 -45.51 4.21 14.57
N GLY A 489 -46.17 5.15 13.90
CA GLY A 489 -46.08 6.59 14.21
C GLY A 489 -44.83 7.25 13.63
N THR A 490 -44.54 8.48 14.07
CA THR A 490 -43.35 9.24 13.61
C THR A 490 -42.49 9.67 14.79
N GLY A 491 -41.18 9.76 14.57
CA GLY A 491 -40.20 10.13 15.59
C GLY A 491 -38.87 10.55 14.95
N PRO A 492 -37.87 10.96 15.75
CA PRO A 492 -36.58 11.34 15.22
C PRO A 492 -35.75 10.12 14.80
N LEU A 493 -35.01 10.26 13.70
CA LEU A 493 -34.14 9.21 13.16
C LEU A 493 -33.17 8.61 14.20
N ARG A 494 -32.61 9.45 15.09
CA ARG A 494 -31.69 9.01 16.16
C ARG A 494 -32.27 7.94 17.11
N LYS A 495 -33.59 7.76 17.13
CA LYS A 495 -34.30 6.79 17.98
C LYS A 495 -34.70 5.50 17.26
N VAL A 496 -34.57 5.43 15.94
CA VAL A 496 -35.00 4.26 15.15
C VAL A 496 -34.30 2.99 15.60
N PHE A 497 -32.96 3.04 15.71
CA PHE A 497 -32.15 1.90 16.16
C PHE A 497 -32.62 1.33 17.49
N ASP A 498 -32.64 2.17 18.54
CA ASP A 498 -33.02 1.77 19.89
C ASP A 498 -34.49 1.31 19.96
N SER A 499 -35.38 1.88 19.14
CA SER A 499 -36.80 1.51 19.13
C SER A 499 -37.08 0.12 18.53
N ALA A 500 -36.24 -0.32 17.59
CA ALA A 500 -36.34 -1.64 16.97
C ALA A 500 -35.56 -2.72 17.73
N ARG A 501 -34.73 -2.32 18.69
CA ARG A 501 -33.92 -3.24 19.50
C ARG A 501 -34.81 -3.97 20.50
N THR A 502 -35.18 -5.21 20.17
CA THR A 502 -36.09 -6.05 20.96
C THR A 502 -35.47 -6.58 22.26
N ALA A 503 -34.13 -6.71 22.30
CA ALA A 503 -33.34 -7.15 23.46
C ALA A 503 -31.89 -6.65 23.36
N PRO A 504 -31.12 -6.57 24.46
CA PRO A 504 -29.68 -6.31 24.39
C PRO A 504 -28.90 -7.47 23.78
N GLY A 505 -27.84 -7.17 23.02
CA GLY A 505 -26.97 -8.15 22.38
C GLY A 505 -27.13 -8.21 20.85
N ARG A 506 -26.37 -9.10 20.22
CA ARG A 506 -26.18 -9.14 18.75
C ARG A 506 -27.49 -9.21 17.94
N GLU A 507 -28.48 -9.94 18.43
CA GLU A 507 -29.77 -10.12 17.73
C GLU A 507 -30.62 -8.84 17.74
N GLY A 508 -30.69 -8.14 18.88
CA GLY A 508 -31.38 -6.86 18.95
C GLY A 508 -30.65 -5.76 18.21
N ASP A 509 -29.30 -5.76 18.24
CA ASP A 509 -28.51 -4.81 17.46
C ASP A 509 -28.72 -5.02 15.95
N LEU A 510 -28.82 -6.27 15.49
CA LEU A 510 -29.18 -6.60 14.11
C LEU A 510 -30.56 -6.05 13.73
N ALA A 511 -31.57 -6.21 14.59
CA ALA A 511 -32.90 -5.65 14.36
C ALA A 511 -32.88 -4.12 14.27
N GLY A 512 -32.10 -3.46 15.14
CA GLY A 512 -31.86 -2.02 15.12
C GLY A 512 -31.21 -1.54 13.81
N ARG A 513 -30.18 -2.25 13.33
CA ARG A 513 -29.51 -1.96 12.05
C ARG A 513 -30.44 -2.11 10.85
N LYS A 514 -31.19 -3.21 10.79
CA LYS A 514 -32.19 -3.45 9.74
C LYS A 514 -33.23 -2.32 9.67
N ALA A 515 -33.76 -1.93 10.82
CA ALA A 515 -34.72 -0.83 10.90
C ALA A 515 -34.13 0.50 10.40
N LEU A 516 -32.87 0.78 10.73
CA LEU A 516 -32.18 1.98 10.28
C LEU A 516 -31.95 1.97 8.76
N VAL A 517 -31.45 0.86 8.21
CA VAL A 517 -31.27 0.67 6.76
C VAL A 517 -32.60 0.88 6.04
N GLN A 518 -33.65 0.19 6.47
CA GLN A 518 -34.98 0.31 5.86
C GLN A 518 -35.49 1.77 5.88
N THR A 519 -35.38 2.44 7.03
CA THR A 519 -35.83 3.83 7.19
C THR A 519 -35.09 4.79 6.24
N VAL A 520 -33.77 4.60 6.08
CA VAL A 520 -32.96 5.43 5.18
C VAL A 520 -33.33 5.17 3.72
N GLN A 521 -33.54 3.91 3.32
CA GLN A 521 -33.99 3.58 1.97
C GLN A 521 -35.36 4.17 1.65
N GLU A 522 -36.31 4.09 2.59
CA GLU A 522 -37.65 4.68 2.43
C GLU A 522 -37.61 6.21 2.32
N LEU A 523 -36.74 6.86 3.11
CA LEU A 523 -36.59 8.32 3.12
C LEU A 523 -35.90 8.85 1.85
N THR A 524 -34.84 8.18 1.41
CA THR A 524 -33.97 8.65 0.32
C THR A 524 -34.34 8.08 -1.04
N GLY A 525 -35.05 6.96 -1.09
CA GLY A 525 -35.34 6.20 -2.30
C GLY A 525 -34.13 5.46 -2.88
N VAL A 526 -32.98 5.49 -2.19
CA VAL A 526 -31.74 4.86 -2.64
C VAL A 526 -31.61 3.50 -1.94
N ARG A 527 -31.22 2.47 -2.68
CA ARG A 527 -30.90 1.16 -2.12
C ARG A 527 -29.60 1.25 -1.34
N VAL A 528 -29.49 0.55 -0.22
CA VAL A 528 -28.22 0.41 0.50
C VAL A 528 -27.62 -0.94 0.12
N ASP A 529 -26.48 -0.91 -0.56
CA ASP A 529 -25.75 -2.12 -0.96
C ASP A 529 -24.74 -2.56 0.09
N ARG A 530 -24.29 -1.63 0.94
CA ARG A 530 -23.28 -1.85 1.97
C ARG A 530 -23.62 -1.11 3.25
N PHE A 531 -23.33 -1.72 4.38
CA PHE A 531 -23.53 -1.12 5.70
C PHE A 531 -22.23 -1.10 6.49
N ALA A 532 -21.96 0.04 7.13
CA ALA A 532 -20.82 0.26 7.99
C ALA A 532 -21.26 1.05 9.23
N GLU A 533 -20.98 0.52 10.43
CA GLU A 533 -21.19 1.24 11.69
C GLU A 533 -19.87 1.43 12.44
N VAL A 534 -19.61 2.65 12.91
CA VAL A 534 -18.44 3.04 13.71
C VAL A 534 -18.91 3.47 15.10
N ASN A 535 -18.41 2.83 16.16
CA ASN A 535 -18.66 3.26 17.54
C ASN A 535 -17.63 4.32 17.99
N LEU A 536 -17.82 4.92 19.18
CA LEU A 536 -16.95 6.00 19.69
C LEU A 536 -15.47 5.59 19.78
N HIS A 537 -15.20 4.41 20.35
CA HIS A 537 -13.84 3.91 20.52
C HIS A 537 -13.19 3.62 19.17
N GLY A 538 -13.96 3.02 18.26
CA GLY A 538 -13.54 2.72 16.92
C GLY A 538 -13.17 3.97 16.12
N PHE A 539 -13.97 5.03 16.22
CA PHE A 539 -13.67 6.31 15.61
C PHE A 539 -12.34 6.91 16.11
N VAL A 540 -12.07 6.81 17.42
CA VAL A 540 -10.79 7.27 18.00
C VAL A 540 -9.62 6.49 17.42
N LEU A 541 -9.73 5.17 17.30
CA LEU A 541 -8.69 4.33 16.71
C LEU A 541 -8.45 4.66 15.24
N VAL A 542 -9.50 4.84 14.44
CA VAL A 542 -9.40 5.18 13.01
C VAL A 542 -8.76 6.56 12.82
N SER A 543 -9.22 7.57 13.56
CA SER A 543 -8.64 8.92 13.46
C SER A 543 -7.18 9.00 13.93
N GLN A 544 -6.76 8.16 14.89
CA GLN A 544 -5.35 8.00 15.28
C GLN A 544 -4.52 7.29 14.21
N ALA A 545 -5.04 6.20 13.65
CA ALA A 545 -4.36 5.42 12.61
C ALA A 545 -4.09 6.24 11.34
N ILE A 546 -5.00 7.16 10.99
CA ILE A 546 -4.84 8.07 9.84
C ILE A 546 -3.89 9.24 10.16
N GLY A 547 -3.45 9.38 11.41
CA GLY A 547 -2.54 10.44 11.84
C GLY A 547 -3.22 11.79 12.05
N GLY A 548 -4.51 11.80 12.39
CA GLY A 548 -5.34 13.00 12.59
C GLY A 548 -6.01 13.53 11.33
N VAL A 549 -6.86 14.54 11.44
CA VAL A 549 -7.59 15.15 10.32
C VAL A 549 -7.45 16.67 10.39
N ASP A 550 -7.10 17.29 9.28
CA ASP A 550 -6.94 18.73 9.22
C ASP A 550 -8.30 19.41 9.12
N VAL A 551 -8.56 20.34 10.04
CA VAL A 551 -9.79 21.12 10.15
C VAL A 551 -9.46 22.60 10.32
N CYS A 552 -10.39 23.50 9.98
CA CYS A 552 -10.24 24.92 10.28
C CYS A 552 -11.48 25.48 11.00
N LEU A 553 -11.26 26.29 12.04
CA LEU A 553 -12.34 26.94 12.80
C LEU A 553 -12.32 28.47 12.62
N ASN A 554 -13.48 29.09 12.40
CA ASN A 554 -13.59 30.56 12.28
C ASN A 554 -13.31 31.28 13.60
N ALA A 555 -13.67 30.63 14.71
CA ALA A 555 -13.53 31.15 16.06
C ALA A 555 -13.06 30.04 17.00
N ALA A 556 -12.40 30.45 18.09
CA ALA A 556 -12.03 29.51 19.13
C ALA A 556 -13.28 28.94 19.81
N VAL A 557 -13.18 27.70 20.22
CA VAL A 557 -14.31 26.88 20.67
C VAL A 557 -13.98 26.31 22.03
N ARG A 558 -14.95 26.39 22.95
CA ARG A 558 -14.93 25.67 24.23
C ARG A 558 -16.30 25.10 24.54
N ASP A 559 -16.38 23.78 24.66
CA ASP A 559 -17.60 23.06 25.06
C ASP A 559 -17.26 22.03 26.14
N ALA A 560 -17.62 22.33 27.39
CA ALA A 560 -17.38 21.44 28.52
C ALA A 560 -18.17 20.12 28.41
N GLY A 561 -19.29 20.11 27.66
CA GLY A 561 -20.13 18.91 27.48
C GLY A 561 -19.52 17.89 26.52
N SER A 562 -18.77 18.33 25.51
CA SER A 562 -18.03 17.46 24.59
C SER A 562 -16.55 17.34 24.92
N GLY A 563 -16.03 18.20 25.81
CA GLY A 563 -14.62 18.34 26.10
C GLY A 563 -13.82 19.05 25.01
N ALA A 564 -14.49 19.75 24.08
CA ALA A 564 -13.83 20.50 23.02
C ALA A 564 -13.17 21.78 23.58
N ASP A 565 -11.88 21.96 23.31
CA ASP A 565 -11.13 23.21 23.54
C ASP A 565 -10.17 23.41 22.37
N PHE A 566 -10.57 24.24 21.41
CA PHE A 566 -9.88 24.41 20.14
C PHE A 566 -9.62 25.88 19.84
N PRO A 567 -8.40 26.26 19.38
CA PRO A 567 -8.14 27.60 18.89
C PRO A 567 -8.90 27.88 17.58
N ALA A 568 -8.95 29.14 17.18
CA ALA A 568 -9.36 29.50 15.82
C ALA A 568 -8.23 29.19 14.82
N GLY A 569 -8.58 28.95 13.56
CA GLY A 569 -7.63 28.70 12.48
C GLY A 569 -7.45 27.21 12.15
N HIS A 570 -6.42 26.91 11.35
CA HIS A 570 -6.12 25.56 10.88
C HIS A 570 -5.43 24.74 11.98
N GLN A 571 -5.86 23.49 12.12
CA GLN A 571 -5.34 22.56 13.12
C GLN A 571 -5.61 21.12 12.69
N SER A 572 -4.81 20.19 13.21
CA SER A 572 -5.03 18.75 13.03
C SER A 572 -5.65 18.19 14.30
N VAL A 573 -6.78 17.49 14.18
CA VAL A 573 -7.47 16.84 15.30
C VAL A 573 -7.39 15.32 15.18
N SER A 574 -7.10 14.61 16.25
CA SER A 574 -6.98 13.14 16.25
C SER A 574 -7.54 12.52 17.53
N GLY A 575 -7.92 11.25 17.46
CA GLY A 575 -8.38 10.48 18.61
C GLY A 575 -9.55 11.13 19.36
N ALA A 576 -9.40 11.26 20.68
CA ALA A 576 -10.42 11.86 21.54
C ALA A 576 -10.72 13.33 21.19
N ASP A 577 -9.74 14.09 20.67
CA ASP A 577 -9.97 15.47 20.26
C ASP A 577 -10.74 15.55 18.94
N ALA A 578 -10.49 14.64 17.99
CA ALA A 578 -11.35 14.49 16.81
C ALA A 578 -12.80 14.16 17.21
N LEU A 579 -12.97 13.31 18.23
CA LEU A 579 -14.28 12.95 18.74
C LEU A 579 -14.97 14.14 19.43
N SER A 580 -14.24 14.91 20.25
CA SER A 580 -14.74 16.15 20.87
C SER A 580 -15.11 17.22 19.84
N PHE A 581 -14.36 17.32 18.74
CA PHE A 581 -14.63 18.24 17.64
C PHE A 581 -15.99 17.95 16.97
N LEU A 582 -16.28 16.67 16.72
CA LEU A 582 -17.54 16.25 16.11
C LEU A 582 -18.72 16.23 17.09
N ARG A 583 -18.48 15.94 18.38
CA ARG A 583 -19.56 15.84 19.38
C ARG A 583 -19.96 17.18 20.02
N GLN A 584 -19.42 18.29 19.55
CA GLN A 584 -19.81 19.60 20.05
C GLN A 584 -21.29 19.89 19.79
N ARG A 585 -21.98 20.36 20.83
CA ARG A 585 -23.41 20.70 20.74
C ARG A 585 -23.70 22.12 21.18
N ASN A 586 -22.81 22.73 21.97
CA ASN A 586 -22.98 24.07 22.49
C ASN A 586 -22.22 25.12 21.66
N GLY A 587 -22.71 26.36 21.64
CA GLY A 587 -22.03 27.48 20.97
C GLY A 587 -22.17 27.49 19.43
N LEU A 588 -23.14 26.76 18.88
CA LEU A 588 -23.42 26.67 17.44
C LEU A 588 -24.65 27.53 17.05
N PRO A 589 -24.49 28.66 16.34
CA PRO A 589 -25.59 29.58 16.03
C PRO A 589 -26.74 28.98 15.22
N ARG A 590 -26.46 27.98 14.37
CA ARG A 590 -27.45 27.26 13.54
C ARG A 590 -27.75 25.84 14.03
N GLY A 591 -27.32 25.49 15.25
CA GLY A 591 -27.59 24.19 15.87
C GLY A 591 -27.05 23.01 15.05
N GLU A 592 -27.90 22.01 14.78
CA GLU A 592 -27.54 20.77 14.07
C GLU A 592 -26.99 21.03 12.64
N LEU A 593 -27.33 22.16 12.01
CA LEU A 593 -26.76 22.51 10.70
C LEU A 593 -25.28 22.90 10.77
N ASP A 594 -24.83 23.53 11.86
CA ASP A 594 -23.40 23.80 12.07
C ASP A 594 -22.66 22.52 12.48
N HIS A 595 -23.32 21.62 13.22
CA HIS A 595 -22.80 20.29 13.51
C HIS A 595 -22.54 19.50 12.21
N ILE A 596 -23.49 19.52 11.27
CA ILE A 596 -23.32 18.92 9.94
C ILE A 596 -22.21 19.61 9.14
N ALA A 597 -22.13 20.93 9.18
CA ALA A 597 -21.07 21.66 8.47
C ALA A 597 -19.67 21.26 8.99
N ARG A 598 -19.51 21.06 10.29
CA ARG A 598 -18.27 20.55 10.90
C ARG A 598 -17.99 19.11 10.55
N GLN A 599 -19.00 18.25 10.54
CA GLN A 599 -18.87 16.87 10.07
C GLN A 599 -18.39 16.84 8.62
N GLN A 600 -18.96 17.66 7.74
CA GLN A 600 -18.54 17.76 6.34
C GLN A 600 -17.11 18.31 6.22
N ALA A 601 -16.73 19.30 7.03
CA ALA A 601 -15.35 19.80 7.06
C ALA A 601 -14.36 18.73 7.52
N PHE A 602 -14.72 17.94 8.54
CA PHE A 602 -13.91 16.82 9.00
C PHE A 602 -13.82 15.71 7.94
N LEU A 603 -14.93 15.33 7.31
CA LEU A 603 -14.94 14.33 6.23
C LEU A 603 -14.18 14.81 4.99
N GLY A 604 -14.23 16.11 4.69
CA GLY A 604 -13.41 16.72 3.63
C GLY A 604 -11.93 16.62 3.94
N GLY A 605 -11.51 17.02 5.15
CA GLY A 605 -10.11 16.87 5.58
C GLY A 605 -9.66 15.41 5.69
N LEU A 606 -10.57 14.50 6.04
CA LEU A 606 -10.34 13.06 6.07
C LEU A 606 -10.14 12.53 4.64
N ALA A 607 -11.00 12.92 3.70
CA ALA A 607 -10.90 12.55 2.30
C ALA A 607 -9.62 13.12 1.68
N ASP A 608 -9.27 14.38 1.95
CA ASP A 608 -7.99 14.98 1.54
C ASP A 608 -6.81 14.12 2.00
N LYS A 609 -6.82 13.73 3.28
CA LYS A 609 -5.72 12.99 3.88
C LYS A 609 -5.65 11.54 3.43
N LEU A 610 -6.79 10.89 3.25
CA LEU A 610 -6.87 9.53 2.73
C LEU A 610 -6.52 9.49 1.25
N LEU A 611 -6.99 10.45 0.44
CA LEU A 611 -6.80 10.49 -1.01
C LEU A 611 -5.49 11.18 -1.43
N THR A 612 -4.75 11.80 -0.50
CA THR A 612 -3.38 12.21 -0.81
C THR A 612 -2.57 10.99 -1.24
N ALA A 613 -1.92 11.11 -2.41
CA ALA A 613 -1.11 10.06 -3.07
C ALA A 613 -0.08 9.37 -2.15
N ARG A 614 0.21 9.93 -0.98
CA ARG A 614 1.14 9.41 0.00
C ARG A 614 0.54 8.41 1.00
N THR A 615 -0.72 8.56 1.40
CA THR A 615 -1.38 7.67 2.38
C THR A 615 -1.81 6.36 1.72
N LEU A 616 -2.25 6.42 0.45
CA LEU A 616 -2.62 5.23 -0.35
C LEU A 616 -1.42 4.50 -0.98
N ALA A 617 -0.26 5.17 -1.07
CA ALA A 617 0.98 4.55 -1.54
C ALA A 617 1.80 3.88 -0.42
N ASP A 618 1.43 4.07 0.85
CA ASP A 618 2.04 3.41 2.00
C ASP A 618 1.21 2.15 2.36
N PRO A 619 1.71 0.93 2.05
CA PRO A 619 0.99 -0.30 2.31
C PRO A 619 0.79 -0.56 3.81
N ALA A 620 1.67 -0.03 4.68
CA ALA A 620 1.52 -0.15 6.12
C ALA A 620 0.44 0.79 6.63
N ALA A 621 0.38 2.04 6.16
CA ALA A 621 -0.72 2.96 6.48
C ALA A 621 -2.07 2.40 6.00
N VAL A 622 -2.12 1.81 4.80
CA VAL A 622 -3.33 1.13 4.31
C VAL A 622 -3.66 -0.12 5.14
N ALA A 623 -2.67 -0.94 5.52
CA ALA A 623 -2.89 -2.13 6.34
C ALA A 623 -3.31 -1.79 7.78
N ASP A 624 -2.71 -0.77 8.39
CA ASP A 624 -3.05 -0.24 9.71
C ASP A 624 -4.44 0.41 9.68
N LEU A 625 -4.77 1.12 8.60
CA LEU A 625 -6.11 1.64 8.37
C LEU A 625 -7.11 0.50 8.20
N VAL A 626 -6.86 -0.50 7.36
CA VAL A 626 -7.74 -1.66 7.19
C VAL A 626 -7.87 -2.44 8.49
N THR A 627 -6.79 -2.60 9.26
CA THR A 627 -6.79 -3.26 10.58
C THR A 627 -7.58 -2.45 11.60
N ALA A 628 -7.40 -1.13 11.62
CA ALA A 628 -8.16 -0.21 12.46
C ALA A 628 -9.64 -0.27 12.08
N LEU A 629 -10.01 -0.13 10.80
CA LEU A 629 -11.37 -0.22 10.28
C LEU A 629 -12.00 -1.58 10.63
N ARG A 630 -11.30 -2.70 10.45
CA ARG A 630 -11.80 -4.04 10.83
C ARG A 630 -12.03 -4.20 12.33
N LYS A 631 -11.19 -3.60 13.17
CA LYS A 631 -11.33 -3.65 14.65
C LYS A 631 -12.32 -2.63 15.20
N SER A 632 -12.69 -1.62 14.41
CA SER A 632 -13.47 -0.46 14.85
C SER A 632 -14.88 -0.38 14.25
N MET A 633 -15.13 -1.12 13.17
CA MET A 633 -16.35 -1.00 12.39
C MET A 633 -17.08 -2.32 12.26
N VAL A 634 -18.39 -2.29 12.50
CA VAL A 634 -19.28 -3.41 12.15
C VAL A 634 -19.60 -3.30 10.66
N ILE A 635 -19.22 -4.33 9.90
CA ILE A 635 -19.29 -4.36 8.43
C ILE A 635 -20.11 -5.58 8.00
N ASP A 636 -20.82 -5.45 6.88
CA ASP A 636 -21.54 -6.57 6.25
C ASP A 636 -20.59 -7.71 5.84
N GLU A 637 -21.07 -8.95 5.93
CA GLU A 637 -20.31 -10.19 5.73
C GLU A 637 -19.68 -10.33 4.33
N SER A 638 -20.20 -9.63 3.32
CA SER A 638 -19.81 -9.78 1.91
C SER A 638 -18.94 -8.64 1.36
N TRP A 639 -18.46 -7.73 2.20
CA TRP A 639 -17.71 -6.55 1.72
C TRP A 639 -16.21 -6.79 1.63
N ASP A 640 -15.68 -6.79 0.40
CA ASP A 640 -14.24 -6.68 0.14
C ASP A 640 -13.73 -5.25 0.33
N LEU A 641 -13.22 -4.96 1.53
CA LEU A 641 -12.62 -3.67 1.86
C LEU A 641 -11.34 -3.37 1.06
N LEU A 642 -10.60 -4.40 0.63
CA LEU A 642 -9.36 -4.21 -0.11
C LEU A 642 -9.65 -3.84 -1.57
N GLY A 643 -10.61 -4.51 -2.20
CA GLY A 643 -11.12 -4.14 -3.52
C GLY A 643 -11.84 -2.77 -3.53
N PHE A 644 -12.54 -2.42 -2.45
CA PHE A 644 -13.11 -1.09 -2.28
C PHE A 644 -12.03 0.00 -2.11
N ALA A 645 -11.02 -0.24 -1.28
CA ALA A 645 -9.89 0.67 -1.12
C ALA A 645 -9.09 0.84 -2.42
N ALA A 646 -9.08 -0.15 -3.31
CA ALA A 646 -8.50 -0.03 -4.64
C ALA A 646 -9.31 0.93 -5.54
N HIS A 647 -10.64 0.86 -5.52
CA HIS A 647 -11.52 1.79 -6.26
C HIS A 647 -11.39 3.24 -5.80
N LEU A 648 -11.06 3.48 -4.53
CA LEU A 648 -10.86 4.83 -4.01
C LEU A 648 -9.53 5.48 -4.43
N ARG A 649 -8.57 4.74 -5.03
CA ARG A 649 -7.24 5.29 -5.37
C ARG A 649 -7.20 6.21 -6.57
N ASP A 650 -8.18 6.08 -7.46
CA ASP A 650 -8.30 6.93 -8.65
C ASP A 650 -9.08 8.22 -8.37
N LEU A 651 -9.58 8.38 -7.14
CA LEU A 651 -10.32 9.55 -6.70
C LEU A 651 -9.38 10.58 -6.07
N THR A 652 -9.56 11.84 -6.42
CA THR A 652 -9.02 12.95 -5.65
C THR A 652 -10.08 13.50 -4.71
N ALA A 653 -9.69 14.27 -3.70
CA ALA A 653 -10.67 14.95 -2.85
C ALA A 653 -11.56 15.96 -3.60
N ALA A 654 -11.13 16.42 -4.80
CA ALA A 654 -11.95 17.23 -5.69
C ALA A 654 -13.09 16.43 -6.37
N ASP A 655 -13.02 15.10 -6.31
CA ASP A 655 -14.01 14.18 -6.85
C ASP A 655 -15.06 13.76 -5.82
N VAL A 656 -15.03 14.33 -4.61
CA VAL A 656 -16.03 14.09 -3.56
C VAL A 656 -16.99 15.27 -3.47
N ARG A 657 -18.29 15.01 -3.67
CA ARG A 657 -19.36 16.00 -3.52
C ARG A 657 -20.14 15.76 -2.24
N PHE A 658 -20.21 16.76 -1.37
CA PHE A 658 -21.02 16.71 -0.15
C PHE A 658 -22.39 17.36 -0.37
N GLY A 659 -23.43 16.74 0.20
CA GLY A 659 -24.79 17.26 0.24
C GLY A 659 -25.44 16.98 1.59
N THR A 660 -26.52 17.69 1.90
CA THR A 660 -27.34 17.44 3.09
C THR A 660 -28.79 17.38 2.63
N ILE A 661 -29.56 16.41 3.12
CA ILE A 661 -30.97 16.32 2.73
C ILE A 661 -31.73 17.60 3.12
N PRO A 662 -32.69 18.05 2.30
CA PRO A 662 -33.46 19.25 2.60
C PRO A 662 -34.35 19.03 3.83
N VAL A 663 -34.19 19.88 4.84
CA VAL A 663 -35.02 19.89 6.06
C VAL A 663 -35.77 21.21 6.21
N GLY A 664 -36.94 21.15 6.84
CA GLY A 664 -37.69 22.34 7.23
C GLY A 664 -37.17 22.97 8.52
N THR A 665 -37.75 24.11 8.90
CA THR A 665 -37.41 24.78 10.16
C THR A 665 -37.93 24.00 11.36
N PRO A 666 -37.17 23.90 12.48
CA PRO A 666 -37.63 23.22 13.69
C PRO A 666 -38.93 23.85 14.21
N VAL A 667 -39.91 23.02 14.56
CA VAL A 667 -41.15 23.48 15.19
C VAL A 667 -40.93 23.45 16.70
N ALA A 668 -41.13 24.59 17.39
CA ALA A 668 -40.81 24.75 18.81
C ALA A 668 -41.54 23.79 19.78
N ALA A 669 -42.59 23.10 19.32
CA ALA A 669 -43.42 22.20 20.11
C ALA A 669 -42.94 20.72 20.11
N GLU A 670 -41.90 20.38 19.34
CA GLU A 670 -41.53 18.97 19.08
C GLU A 670 -40.04 18.68 19.36
N ASP A 671 -39.51 19.17 20.48
CA ASP A 671 -38.17 18.81 21.01
C ASP A 671 -37.03 18.81 19.97
N GLY A 672 -37.00 19.83 19.11
CA GLY A 672 -35.94 20.01 18.12
C GLY A 672 -35.99 19.03 16.94
N VAL A 673 -37.08 18.27 16.74
CA VAL A 673 -37.27 17.40 15.58
C VAL A 673 -37.45 18.23 14.30
N LEU A 674 -36.69 17.88 13.26
CA LEU A 674 -36.69 18.55 11.97
C LEU A 674 -37.75 17.94 11.05
N PRO A 675 -38.75 18.71 10.58
CA PRO A 675 -39.71 18.21 9.61
C PRO A 675 -39.02 17.98 8.26
N VAL A 676 -39.46 16.94 7.55
CA VAL A 676 -38.92 16.57 6.25
C VAL A 676 -40.05 16.24 5.28
N ASP A 677 -39.84 16.60 4.02
CA ASP A 677 -40.72 16.20 2.91
C ASP A 677 -39.99 15.10 2.13
N GLY A 678 -40.46 13.86 2.25
CA GLY A 678 -39.83 12.70 1.63
C GLY A 678 -39.80 12.74 0.10
N GLN A 679 -40.70 13.50 -0.56
CA GLN A 679 -40.62 13.68 -2.01
C GLN A 679 -39.50 14.65 -2.37
N ARG A 680 -39.38 15.76 -1.64
CA ARG A 680 -38.27 16.72 -1.83
C ARG A 680 -36.91 16.09 -1.52
N VAL A 681 -36.83 15.22 -0.51
CA VAL A 681 -35.60 14.48 -0.22
C VAL A 681 -35.23 13.57 -1.39
N ARG A 682 -36.16 12.73 -1.85
CA ARG A 682 -35.91 11.82 -2.98
C ARG A 682 -35.47 12.57 -4.25
N THR A 683 -36.14 13.66 -4.60
CA THR A 683 -35.73 14.50 -5.74
C THR A 683 -34.34 15.09 -5.53
N HIS A 684 -34.06 15.68 -4.36
CA HIS A 684 -32.75 16.26 -4.08
C HIS A 684 -31.62 15.24 -4.10
N VAL A 685 -31.85 14.05 -3.52
CA VAL A 685 -30.88 12.96 -3.55
C VAL A 685 -30.68 12.50 -4.99
N ALA A 686 -31.73 12.25 -5.77
CA ALA A 686 -31.60 11.90 -7.19
C ALA A 686 -30.81 12.95 -7.99
N ASP A 687 -31.05 14.24 -7.76
CA ASP A 687 -30.31 15.34 -8.40
C ASP A 687 -28.83 15.38 -7.99
N LEU A 688 -28.51 15.04 -6.73
CA LEU A 688 -27.13 14.96 -6.26
C LEU A 688 -26.37 13.78 -6.87
N LEU A 689 -27.06 12.66 -7.10
CA LEU A 689 -26.49 11.42 -7.64
C LEU A 689 -26.44 11.40 -9.19
N THR A 690 -27.23 12.25 -9.87
CA THR A 690 -27.19 12.39 -11.33
C THR A 690 -26.01 13.28 -11.75
N PRO A 691 -25.14 12.85 -12.68
CA PRO A 691 -24.06 13.71 -13.18
C PRO A 691 -24.65 14.94 -13.89
N PRO A 692 -24.08 16.15 -13.70
CA PRO A 692 -24.54 17.32 -14.41
C PRO A 692 -24.34 17.12 -15.92
N ALA A 693 -25.37 17.44 -16.71
CA ALA A 693 -25.22 17.60 -18.15
C ALA A 693 -24.11 18.63 -18.42
N GLU A 694 -23.25 18.37 -19.43
CA GLU A 694 -22.20 19.28 -19.87
C GLU A 694 -22.74 20.70 -20.10
N VAL A 695 -22.61 21.55 -19.08
CA VAL A 695 -22.65 23.00 -19.22
C VAL A 695 -21.49 23.51 -18.39
N ALA A 696 -20.46 23.98 -19.10
CA ALA A 696 -19.33 24.69 -18.53
C ALA A 696 -19.83 25.92 -17.74
N THR A 697 -20.01 25.71 -16.45
CA THR A 697 -20.22 26.76 -15.46
C THR A 697 -19.09 26.56 -14.44
N PRO A 698 -18.32 27.61 -14.09
CA PRO A 698 -17.18 27.44 -13.19
C PRO A 698 -17.67 26.81 -11.90
N ALA A 699 -17.02 25.71 -11.51
CA ALA A 699 -17.27 24.99 -10.27
C ALA A 699 -17.38 26.02 -9.13
N THR A 700 -18.58 26.15 -8.56
CA THR A 700 -18.77 26.89 -7.32
C THR A 700 -17.91 26.21 -6.26
N GLY A 701 -16.78 26.87 -5.95
CA GLY A 701 -16.00 26.73 -4.73
C GLY A 701 -15.63 25.30 -4.36
N ARG A 702 -14.39 24.92 -4.69
CA ARG A 702 -13.59 23.99 -3.87
C ARG A 702 -13.92 24.20 -2.39
N PRO A 703 -14.20 23.17 -1.58
CA PRO A 703 -13.85 23.27 -0.18
C PRO A 703 -12.32 23.27 -0.14
N ASP A 704 -11.68 24.42 -0.41
CA ASP A 704 -10.60 24.78 0.51
C ASP A 704 -11.28 24.69 1.88
N ALA A 705 -10.63 24.13 2.90
CA ALA A 705 -11.13 24.09 4.26
C ALA A 705 -11.46 25.51 4.74
N ARG A 706 -12.62 26.03 4.31
CA ARG A 706 -13.20 27.28 4.75
C ARG A 706 -13.53 26.99 6.18
N CYS A 707 -12.92 27.76 7.04
CA CYS A 707 -13.05 27.60 8.45
C CYS A 707 -14.56 27.56 8.79
N VAL A 708 -14.94 26.57 9.58
CA VAL A 708 -16.33 26.36 9.99
C VAL A 708 -16.54 26.99 11.36
N ASN A 709 -17.77 27.42 11.64
CA ASN A 709 -18.12 27.97 12.95
C ASN A 709 -18.20 26.89 13.99
#